data_AF-A0A812S933-F1
#
_entry.id   AF-A0A812S933-F1
#
_cell.length_a   1.000
_cell.length_b   1.000
_cell.length_c   1.000
_cell.angle_alpha   90.00
_cell.angle_beta   90.00
_cell.angle_gamma   90.00
#
_symmetry.space_group_name_H-M   'P 1'
#
loop_
_entity.id
_entity.type
_entity.pdbx_description
1 polymer ?
#
loop_
_entity_poly.entity_id
_entity_poly.type
_entity_poly.pdbx_seq_one_letter_code
_entity_poly.pdbx_strand_id
1 'polypeptide(L)'
;MANDIKMYAAGYIEGLLTCVRISEFYANSQKLLLEKDKTANALPGIRKLFQNQMAHARFMTNMEQHVFAEEPKDPYWKQVRYTFFQMWGLLDGYNAASLRFGGETLELDDMLFMNAGGELPQLIQAGSLEVVAFEGAELLLGSSFEGTESRVCAMAPLRAAFLGDSWVTDFRETEEGQRVPQRPAANALKDLLSQKLGPVELVVAGFPGCTSQRLGRLCGLLRIREMASFSDVSPSVKVSTTSICGTLEQADIPLLSEVKTGEALDFAVVVIGSNDVYSETAAGIVSNLMRLRRLLSSRGIEVILCTLHLNLEDRTLWPHAGEVCDQVNRELLKEDGIIDIDKIFKTLAPEMWENTYHLTTQGYHEFGRRLAEVVAERFCFNVSRAFQVLPSDAFVLEADSGDFVHRLLQGAYVKADANHGRPTYRKLGAEGTTRVILFYWDASDGAEWNGWWFGPKLDFDHPGWAFHASTAAQPPSEGWTVPPRGSVSAMRLRRPAASLKAPCLLGTPAPVVAANAPNETSPKKSELTTSEAVWLTDGTPKRRIWRSDEYWGNKARRAEALPDRRLSRLRRIGQGPRRGLGLKAHLAYEQSTALLDPRSWVQGCESLQEAPSFLQQRSQSHPEDPLDDVHWERRLVESGRCSALVRLADGDADLYMGHATWDDYSKMMRIFKFYNFSLPEAETAATKISFSSYPGVITSTDDFYEMNSGLVAMETSLVILDPNVWDKVLDFPRFKSIPNFMHLMAVNRLAKSSPDWVQRFSRTNTGTFAAQWMVADYNQFESGKPLPDGMFWVVEMIPGVSEMQDMSAFLREHRYWASFNRPFFGKTRELSGFSAAERSHGSLYSYEGNPRAYAFRMAAPAINALPEMRDIMTQNAFPYGSPPNDPGHQISARMDLSPVLMLPNGGIDAKVVNRCLLKKLQAQAISGPSHQRHEPFRWKAEDGTELWPQYPHAGLPNLWNFGFVQLAQFGQMAITDESDC
;
A
#
# COMPACT_ATOMS: atom_id res chain seq x y z
N MET A 1 -28.50 -20.29 13.19
CA MET A 1 -27.16 -20.00 12.64
C MET A 1 -26.89 -18.52 12.86
N ALA A 2 -25.81 -18.17 13.55
CA ALA A 2 -25.41 -16.77 13.78
C ALA A 2 -25.14 -16.06 12.44
N ASN A 3 -25.28 -14.73 12.41
CA ASN A 3 -25.09 -13.95 11.19
C ASN A 3 -23.66 -14.05 10.67
N ASP A 4 -22.65 -14.00 11.54
CA ASP A 4 -21.24 -14.21 11.21
C ASP A 4 -21.01 -15.51 10.42
N ILE A 5 -21.61 -16.62 10.88
CA ILE A 5 -21.48 -17.93 10.23
C ILE A 5 -22.12 -17.94 8.85
N LYS A 6 -23.29 -17.29 8.68
CA LYS A 6 -23.95 -17.19 7.36
C LYS A 6 -23.06 -16.44 6.37
N MET A 7 -22.47 -15.33 6.81
CA MET A 7 -21.63 -14.47 5.98
C MET A 7 -20.32 -15.17 5.61
N TYR A 8 -19.66 -15.80 6.59
CA TYR A 8 -18.48 -16.63 6.34
C TYR A 8 -18.79 -17.78 5.39
N ALA A 9 -19.88 -18.52 5.60
CA ALA A 9 -20.26 -19.64 4.73
C ALA A 9 -20.56 -19.17 3.29
N ALA A 10 -21.22 -18.02 3.12
CA ALA A 10 -21.47 -17.45 1.80
C ALA A 10 -20.15 -17.12 1.08
N GLY A 11 -19.22 -16.46 1.77
CA GLY A 11 -17.88 -16.21 1.25
C GLY A 11 -17.15 -17.50 0.90
N TYR A 12 -17.13 -18.47 1.80
CA TYR A 12 -16.43 -19.75 1.62
C TYR A 12 -16.94 -20.51 0.39
N ILE A 13 -18.25 -20.54 0.19
CA ILE A 13 -18.85 -21.15 -1.00
C ILE A 13 -18.45 -20.40 -2.27
N GLU A 14 -18.48 -19.07 -2.27
CA GLU A 14 -18.05 -18.27 -3.42
C GLU A 14 -16.57 -18.53 -3.76
N GLY A 15 -15.69 -18.52 -2.75
CA GLY A 15 -14.26 -18.74 -2.89
C GLY A 15 -13.95 -20.12 -3.48
N LEU A 16 -14.66 -21.15 -3.02
CA LEU A 16 -14.57 -22.50 -3.58
C LEU A 16 -15.06 -22.56 -5.02
N LEU A 17 -16.24 -22.00 -5.31
CA LEU A 17 -16.89 -22.11 -6.62
C LEU A 17 -16.19 -21.30 -7.70
N THR A 18 -15.57 -20.19 -7.33
CA THR A 18 -14.95 -19.25 -8.27
C THR A 18 -13.42 -19.25 -8.22
N CYS A 19 -12.81 -20.21 -7.49
CA CYS A 19 -11.37 -20.26 -7.25
C CYS A 19 -10.48 -20.06 -8.49
N VAL A 20 -10.82 -20.69 -9.61
CA VAL A 20 -10.07 -20.54 -10.88
C VAL A 20 -10.12 -19.10 -11.38
N ARG A 21 -11.31 -18.49 -11.38
CA ARG A 21 -11.48 -17.09 -11.83
C ARG A 21 -10.84 -16.11 -10.86
N ILE A 22 -10.84 -16.39 -9.56
CA ILE A 22 -10.10 -15.59 -8.57
C ILE A 22 -8.61 -15.62 -8.90
N SER A 23 -8.04 -16.81 -9.18
CA SER A 23 -6.61 -16.95 -9.51
C SER A 23 -6.24 -16.18 -10.78
N GLU A 24 -7.03 -16.31 -11.85
CA GLU A 24 -6.78 -15.62 -13.12
C GLU A 24 -6.94 -14.10 -12.99
N PHE A 25 -7.99 -13.63 -12.30
CA PHE A 25 -8.21 -12.21 -12.06
C PHE A 25 -7.12 -11.59 -11.17
N TYR A 26 -6.72 -12.29 -10.11
CA TYR A 26 -5.60 -11.88 -9.24
C TYR A 26 -4.30 -11.78 -10.05
N ALA A 27 -3.99 -12.77 -10.88
CA ALA A 27 -2.78 -12.77 -11.70
C ALA A 27 -2.72 -11.57 -12.65
N ASN A 28 -3.84 -11.25 -13.32
CA ASN A 28 -3.91 -10.09 -14.20
C ASN A 28 -3.78 -8.79 -13.40
N SER A 29 -4.54 -8.64 -12.32
CA SER A 29 -4.58 -7.43 -11.49
C SER A 29 -3.26 -7.16 -10.79
N GLN A 30 -2.60 -8.20 -10.26
CA GLN A 30 -1.31 -8.09 -9.58
C GLN A 30 -0.21 -7.65 -10.54
N LYS A 31 -0.15 -8.20 -11.75
CA LYS A 31 0.85 -7.77 -12.74
C LYS A 31 0.65 -6.30 -13.10
N LEU A 32 -0.59 -5.87 -13.36
CA LEU A 32 -0.89 -4.45 -13.59
C LEU A 32 -0.50 -3.56 -12.41
N LEU A 33 -0.80 -4.01 -11.18
CA LEU A 33 -0.48 -3.27 -9.97
C LEU A 33 1.03 -3.09 -9.79
N LEU A 34 1.80 -4.15 -9.99
CA LEU A 34 3.27 -4.11 -9.89
C LEU A 34 3.89 -3.24 -10.98
N GLU A 35 3.38 -3.28 -12.21
CA GLU A 35 3.85 -2.38 -13.27
C GLU A 35 3.59 -0.91 -12.92
N LYS A 36 2.43 -0.57 -12.35
CA LYS A 36 2.12 0.79 -11.87
C LYS A 36 2.98 1.21 -10.68
N ASP A 37 3.32 0.28 -9.79
CA ASP A 37 4.12 0.58 -8.60
C ASP A 37 5.61 0.76 -8.89
N LYS A 38 6.16 0.17 -9.97
CA LYS A 38 7.56 0.40 -10.37
C LYS A 38 7.93 1.88 -10.47
N THR A 39 6.96 2.72 -10.84
CA THR A 39 7.13 4.17 -10.96
C THR A 39 6.69 4.94 -9.71
N ALA A 40 5.78 4.38 -8.91
CA ALA A 40 5.16 5.09 -7.80
C ALA A 40 5.73 4.75 -6.40
N ASN A 41 6.25 3.53 -6.22
CA ASN A 41 6.74 2.98 -4.95
C ASN A 41 5.78 3.21 -3.76
N ALA A 42 4.47 3.14 -4.02
CA ALA A 42 3.41 3.48 -3.07
C ALA A 42 2.89 2.25 -2.30
N LEU A 43 3.06 1.03 -2.84
CA LEU A 43 2.51 -0.19 -2.26
C LEU A 43 2.91 -0.46 -0.80
N PRO A 44 4.15 -0.21 -0.34
CA PRO A 44 4.51 -0.40 1.07
C PRO A 44 3.69 0.51 2.01
N GLY A 45 3.50 1.78 1.63
CA GLY A 45 2.69 2.73 2.39
C GLY A 45 1.22 2.33 2.43
N ILE A 46 0.66 1.93 1.28
CA ILE A 46 -0.73 1.46 1.17
C ILE A 46 -0.96 0.20 2.02
N ARG A 47 -0.01 -0.75 2.01
CA ARG A 47 -0.10 -1.95 2.85
C ARG A 47 -0.15 -1.60 4.33
N LYS A 48 0.70 -0.67 4.77
CA LYS A 48 0.71 -0.18 6.17
C LYS A 48 -0.61 0.52 6.53
N LEU A 49 -1.17 1.31 5.62
CA LEU A 49 -2.49 1.94 5.79
C LEU A 49 -3.58 0.88 5.99
N PHE A 50 -3.66 -0.12 5.11
CA PHE A 50 -4.63 -1.21 5.22
C PHE A 50 -4.45 -2.01 6.52
N GLN A 51 -3.23 -2.28 6.95
CA GLN A 51 -2.97 -2.95 8.23
C GLN A 51 -3.51 -2.12 9.41
N ASN A 52 -3.30 -0.80 9.41
CA ASN A 52 -3.82 0.10 10.45
C ASN A 52 -5.35 0.19 10.44
N GLN A 53 -5.95 0.34 9.25
CA GLN A 53 -7.40 0.33 9.06
C GLN A 53 -8.01 -1.00 9.54
N MET A 54 -7.34 -2.12 9.27
CA MET A 54 -7.82 -3.44 9.68
C MET A 54 -7.66 -3.70 11.18
N ALA A 55 -6.59 -3.21 11.80
CA ALA A 55 -6.47 -3.22 13.25
C ALA A 55 -7.60 -2.42 13.91
N HIS A 56 -7.91 -1.24 13.38
CA HIS A 56 -9.02 -0.43 13.86
C HIS A 56 -10.38 -1.12 13.68
N ALA A 57 -10.65 -1.65 12.49
CA ALA A 57 -11.90 -2.37 12.20
C ALA A 57 -12.08 -3.57 13.12
N ARG A 58 -11.03 -4.38 13.35
CA ARG A 58 -11.08 -5.55 14.25
C ARG A 58 -11.48 -5.16 15.68
N PHE A 59 -10.93 -4.06 16.18
CA PHE A 59 -11.31 -3.51 17.49
C PHE A 59 -12.78 -3.10 17.52
N MET A 60 -13.22 -2.29 16.55
CA MET A 60 -14.59 -1.76 16.52
C MET A 60 -15.67 -2.82 16.26
N THR A 61 -15.29 -3.96 15.69
CA THR A 61 -16.19 -5.07 15.36
C THR A 61 -16.18 -6.20 16.38
N ASN A 62 -15.58 -5.99 17.56
CA ASN A 62 -15.44 -7.02 18.61
C ASN A 62 -14.75 -8.31 18.09
N MET A 63 -13.69 -8.18 17.29
CA MET A 63 -12.94 -9.34 16.80
C MET A 63 -11.74 -9.72 17.69
N GLU A 64 -11.61 -9.13 18.88
CA GLU A 64 -10.60 -9.50 19.86
C GLU A 64 -11.02 -10.78 20.61
N GLN A 65 -10.07 -11.65 20.95
CA GLN A 65 -10.34 -13.00 21.48
C GLN A 65 -11.31 -13.02 22.68
N HIS A 66 -11.21 -12.04 23.58
CA HIS A 66 -12.00 -11.99 24.81
C HIS A 66 -13.45 -11.52 24.61
N VAL A 67 -13.78 -10.96 23.44
CA VAL A 67 -15.14 -10.48 23.08
C VAL A 67 -15.63 -11.03 21.73
N PHE A 68 -14.87 -11.94 21.09
CA PHE A 68 -15.15 -12.43 19.75
C PHE A 68 -16.56 -13.02 19.57
N ALA A 69 -17.12 -13.59 20.64
CA ALA A 69 -18.45 -14.18 20.66
C ALA A 69 -19.60 -13.15 20.63
N GLU A 70 -19.32 -11.87 20.87
CA GLU A 70 -20.32 -10.80 20.97
C GLU A 70 -20.32 -9.91 19.72
N GLU A 71 -21.47 -9.76 19.07
CA GLU A 71 -21.64 -8.76 18.01
C GLU A 71 -21.55 -7.32 18.59
N PRO A 72 -20.99 -6.36 17.84
CA PRO A 72 -21.02 -4.95 18.25
C PRO A 72 -22.47 -4.46 18.35
N LYS A 73 -22.75 -3.54 19.27
CA LYS A 73 -24.11 -3.01 19.47
C LYS A 73 -24.57 -2.10 18.34
N ASP A 74 -23.65 -1.33 17.76
CA ASP A 74 -23.94 -0.41 16.67
C ASP A 74 -24.22 -1.18 15.36
N PRO A 75 -25.38 -0.98 14.71
CA PRO A 75 -25.71 -1.63 13.44
C PRO A 75 -24.68 -1.42 12.34
N TYR A 76 -24.03 -0.25 12.29
CA TYR A 76 -22.95 0.02 11.34
C TYR A 76 -21.80 -0.96 11.53
N TRP A 77 -21.31 -1.09 12.76
CA TRP A 77 -20.21 -2.01 13.06
C TRP A 77 -20.61 -3.47 12.91
N LYS A 78 -21.89 -3.83 13.07
CA LYS A 78 -22.38 -5.18 12.72
C LYS A 78 -22.21 -5.46 11.23
N GLN A 79 -22.61 -4.52 10.36
CA GLN A 79 -22.46 -4.71 8.90
C GLN A 79 -21.00 -4.73 8.46
N VAL A 80 -20.13 -3.93 9.08
CA VAL A 80 -18.67 -4.00 8.85
C VAL A 80 -18.12 -5.36 9.26
N ARG A 81 -18.53 -5.89 10.42
CA ARG A 81 -18.17 -7.25 10.88
C ARG A 81 -18.58 -8.31 9.86
N TYR A 82 -19.82 -8.26 9.37
CA TYR A 82 -20.32 -9.21 8.38
C TYR A 82 -19.56 -9.16 7.05
N THR A 83 -19.18 -7.96 6.60
CA THR A 83 -18.34 -7.77 5.41
C THR A 83 -16.97 -8.42 5.62
N PHE A 84 -16.39 -8.28 6.82
CA PHE A 84 -15.14 -8.96 7.19
C PHE A 84 -15.29 -10.49 7.15
N PHE A 85 -16.33 -11.06 7.78
CA PHE A 85 -16.55 -12.51 7.78
C PHE A 85 -16.78 -13.06 6.36
N GLN A 86 -17.49 -12.33 5.50
CA GLN A 86 -17.67 -12.74 4.11
C GLN A 86 -16.33 -12.78 3.36
N MET A 87 -15.49 -11.74 3.50
CA MET A 87 -14.15 -11.71 2.89
C MET A 87 -13.25 -12.81 3.44
N TRP A 88 -13.29 -13.08 4.75
CA TRP A 88 -12.54 -14.16 5.37
C TRP A 88 -13.00 -15.51 4.85
N GLY A 89 -14.31 -15.77 4.81
CA GLY A 89 -14.85 -16.98 4.21
C GLY A 89 -14.38 -17.16 2.76
N LEU A 90 -14.45 -16.11 1.95
CA LEU A 90 -14.00 -16.09 0.56
C LEU A 90 -12.52 -16.49 0.42
N LEU A 91 -11.64 -15.93 1.27
CA LEU A 91 -10.22 -16.29 1.33
C LEU A 91 -10.02 -17.77 1.69
N ASP A 92 -10.67 -18.24 2.75
CA ASP A 92 -10.55 -19.63 3.19
C ASP A 92 -11.10 -20.61 2.15
N GLY A 93 -12.19 -20.25 1.49
CA GLY A 93 -12.79 -21.04 0.41
C GLY A 93 -11.87 -21.15 -0.80
N TYR A 94 -11.30 -20.03 -1.23
CA TYR A 94 -10.29 -20.02 -2.29
C TYR A 94 -9.08 -20.87 -1.90
N ASN A 95 -8.51 -20.65 -0.70
CA ASN A 95 -7.31 -21.35 -0.23
C ASN A 95 -7.55 -22.86 -0.07
N ALA A 96 -8.72 -23.27 0.43
CA ALA A 96 -9.09 -24.68 0.54
C ALA A 96 -9.18 -25.37 -0.84
N ALA A 97 -9.74 -24.69 -1.85
CA ALA A 97 -9.71 -25.20 -3.22
C ALA A 97 -8.28 -25.23 -3.76
N SER A 98 -7.52 -24.14 -3.59
CA SER A 98 -6.17 -24.00 -4.13
C SER A 98 -5.23 -25.09 -3.61
N LEU A 99 -5.19 -25.30 -2.29
CA LEU A 99 -4.39 -26.37 -1.66
C LEU A 99 -4.78 -27.77 -2.18
N ARG A 100 -6.08 -28.03 -2.38
CA ARG A 100 -6.57 -29.32 -2.87
C ARG A 100 -6.13 -29.60 -4.31
N PHE A 101 -5.98 -28.57 -5.12
CA PHE A 101 -5.58 -28.72 -6.52
C PHE A 101 -4.08 -28.51 -6.74
N GLY A 102 -3.33 -28.03 -5.74
CA GLY A 102 -1.89 -27.74 -5.85
C GLY A 102 -1.61 -26.35 -6.45
N GLY A 103 -2.49 -25.39 -6.19
CA GLY A 103 -2.30 -23.96 -6.48
C GLY A 103 -1.78 -23.19 -5.28
N GLU A 104 -1.42 -21.93 -5.52
CA GLU A 104 -0.95 -21.03 -4.47
C GLU A 104 -2.10 -20.40 -3.69
N THR A 105 -1.88 -20.21 -2.39
CA THR A 105 -2.81 -19.55 -1.49
C THR A 105 -2.66 -18.03 -1.58
N LEU A 106 -3.75 -17.31 -1.32
CA LEU A 106 -3.76 -15.87 -1.12
C LEU A 106 -3.69 -15.55 0.38
N GLU A 107 -3.26 -14.33 0.68
CA GLU A 107 -3.29 -13.76 2.03
C GLU A 107 -4.42 -12.72 2.18
N LEU A 108 -4.64 -12.25 3.40
CA LEU A 108 -5.63 -11.19 3.65
C LEU A 108 -5.26 -9.89 2.91
N ASP A 109 -3.98 -9.55 2.87
CA ASP A 109 -3.49 -8.36 2.15
C ASP A 109 -3.88 -8.43 0.66
N ASP A 110 -3.74 -9.59 0.02
CA ASP A 110 -4.14 -9.81 -1.38
C ASP A 110 -5.64 -9.52 -1.58
N MET A 111 -6.48 -9.98 -0.65
CA MET A 111 -7.92 -9.72 -0.69
C MET A 111 -8.23 -8.23 -0.52
N LEU A 112 -7.51 -7.51 0.34
CA LEU A 112 -7.69 -6.08 0.52
C LEU A 112 -7.35 -5.31 -0.76
N PHE A 113 -6.23 -5.62 -1.42
CA PHE A 113 -5.86 -4.99 -2.68
C PHE A 113 -6.86 -5.27 -3.81
N MET A 114 -7.37 -6.52 -3.91
CA MET A 114 -8.40 -6.83 -4.91
C MET A 114 -9.71 -6.08 -4.65
N ASN A 115 -10.13 -5.95 -3.39
CA ASN A 115 -11.39 -5.29 -3.02
C ASN A 115 -11.32 -3.76 -3.02
N ALA A 116 -10.12 -3.20 -2.93
CA ALA A 116 -9.85 -1.77 -3.00
C ALA A 116 -9.73 -1.23 -4.43
N GLY A 117 -10.20 -1.97 -5.45
CA GLY A 117 -10.01 -1.62 -6.87
C GLY A 117 -10.48 -0.20 -7.26
N GLY A 118 -11.53 0.32 -6.61
CA GLY A 118 -12.05 1.67 -6.84
C GLY A 118 -11.26 2.80 -6.15
N GLU A 119 -10.49 2.50 -5.11
CA GLU A 119 -9.71 3.50 -4.35
C GLU A 119 -8.19 3.40 -4.55
N LEU A 120 -7.71 2.25 -5.03
CA LEU A 120 -6.30 1.95 -5.22
C LEU A 120 -5.59 2.90 -6.19
N PRO A 121 -6.17 3.31 -7.33
CA PRO A 121 -5.54 4.29 -8.21
C PRO A 121 -5.23 5.62 -7.51
N GLN A 122 -6.17 6.13 -6.72
CA GLN A 122 -6.02 7.37 -5.95
C GLN A 122 -5.01 7.20 -4.80
N LEU A 123 -5.00 6.03 -4.14
CA LEU A 123 -4.00 5.70 -3.12
C LEU A 123 -2.57 5.67 -3.68
N ILE A 124 -2.39 5.11 -4.89
CA ILE A 124 -1.09 5.12 -5.58
C ILE A 124 -0.71 6.56 -5.93
N GLN A 125 -1.64 7.36 -6.43
CA GLN A 125 -1.41 8.77 -6.75
C GLN A 125 -0.98 9.55 -5.50
N ALA A 126 -1.71 9.42 -4.39
CA ALA A 126 -1.37 10.07 -3.13
C ALA A 126 0.01 9.64 -2.60
N GLY A 127 0.31 8.34 -2.60
CA GLY A 127 1.61 7.82 -2.15
C GLY A 127 2.77 8.24 -3.06
N SER A 128 2.55 8.34 -4.37
CA SER A 128 3.58 8.78 -5.33
C SER A 128 3.97 10.25 -5.15
N LEU A 129 3.04 11.12 -4.73
CA LEU A 129 3.31 12.53 -4.47
C LEU A 129 4.16 12.73 -3.22
N GLU A 130 4.01 11.86 -2.21
CA GLU A 130 4.98 11.80 -1.11
C GLU A 130 6.36 11.42 -1.62
N VAL A 131 6.51 10.49 -2.58
CA VAL A 131 7.82 10.10 -3.14
C VAL A 131 8.45 11.20 -4.01
N VAL A 132 7.68 11.84 -4.89
CA VAL A 132 8.16 12.91 -5.80
C VAL A 132 8.49 14.19 -5.04
N ALA A 133 7.78 14.51 -3.95
CA ALA A 133 8.14 15.64 -3.09
C ALA A 133 9.52 15.48 -2.43
N PHE A 134 10.01 14.25 -2.25
CA PHE A 134 11.37 13.98 -1.77
C PHE A 134 12.42 14.11 -2.89
N GLU A 135 12.11 13.76 -4.14
CA GLU A 135 13.03 13.91 -5.28
C GLU A 135 13.11 15.37 -5.82
N GLY A 136 12.00 16.11 -5.79
CA GLY A 136 11.94 17.49 -6.27
C GLY A 136 12.69 18.52 -5.41
N ALA A 137 12.94 18.18 -4.14
CA ALA A 137 13.70 19.03 -3.22
C ALA A 137 15.22 18.99 -3.46
N GLU A 138 15.74 17.98 -4.16
CA GLU A 138 17.17 17.90 -4.56
C GLU A 138 17.49 18.71 -5.83
N LEU A 139 16.50 19.09 -6.64
CA LEU A 139 16.72 19.67 -7.97
C LEU A 139 16.85 21.21 -8.01
N LEU A 140 16.68 21.92 -6.88
CA LEU A 140 16.73 23.39 -6.83
C LEU A 140 18.00 23.99 -6.21
N LEU A 141 19.00 23.17 -5.85
CA LEU A 141 20.28 23.64 -5.30
C LEU A 141 21.46 22.99 -6.02
N GLY A 142 21.72 23.41 -7.27
CA GLY A 142 22.84 22.83 -8.01
C GLY A 142 23.16 23.54 -9.31
N SER A 143 23.55 24.81 -9.27
CA SER A 143 24.28 25.43 -10.38
C SER A 143 25.74 25.69 -10.00
N SER A 144 26.64 25.25 -10.86
CA SER A 144 28.11 25.42 -10.90
C SER A 144 28.96 24.41 -10.11
N PHE A 145 29.61 23.48 -10.82
CA PHE A 145 31.05 23.56 -11.14
C PHE A 145 31.48 22.32 -11.97
N GLU A 146 32.17 22.55 -13.07
CA GLU A 146 32.86 21.52 -13.86
C GLU A 146 34.19 21.10 -13.18
N GLY A 147 34.56 19.82 -13.29
CA GLY A 147 35.90 19.34 -12.96
C GLY A 147 36.01 17.80 -12.90
N THR A 148 36.76 17.24 -13.83
CA THR A 148 37.10 15.83 -14.02
C THR A 148 37.92 15.21 -12.86
N GLU A 149 37.56 14.00 -12.39
CA GLU A 149 38.45 12.80 -12.22
C GLU A 149 37.88 11.72 -11.27
N SER A 150 38.11 10.45 -11.63
CA SER A 150 38.12 9.21 -10.82
C SER A 150 36.89 8.81 -9.98
N ARG A 151 36.14 7.79 -10.44
CA ARG A 151 35.10 7.08 -9.68
C ARG A 151 35.67 6.35 -8.46
N VAL A 152 35.66 7.03 -7.31
CA VAL A 152 35.55 6.40 -5.99
C VAL A 152 34.07 6.50 -5.60
N CYS A 153 33.39 5.38 -5.29
CA CYS A 153 32.03 5.43 -4.75
C CYS A 153 32.05 6.28 -3.47
N ALA A 154 31.50 7.49 -3.52
CA ALA A 154 31.39 8.35 -2.35
C ALA A 154 30.47 7.67 -1.32
N MET A 155 31.00 7.36 -0.14
CA MET A 155 30.18 6.83 0.97
C MET A 155 29.26 7.94 1.49
N ALA A 156 27.98 7.65 1.63
CA ALA A 156 27.02 8.57 2.23
C ALA A 156 27.38 8.88 3.69
N PRO A 157 27.23 10.14 4.16
CA PRO A 157 27.53 10.51 5.53
C PRO A 157 26.62 9.79 6.53
N LEU A 158 27.18 9.42 7.69
CA LEU A 158 26.43 8.87 8.81
C LEU A 158 25.68 10.01 9.52
N ARG A 159 24.37 9.85 9.72
CA ARG A 159 23.47 10.89 10.24
C ARG A 159 23.20 10.62 11.71
N ALA A 160 23.79 11.41 12.58
CA ALA A 160 23.75 11.25 14.02
C ALA A 160 22.98 12.40 14.69
N ALA A 161 22.41 12.12 15.87
CA ALA A 161 21.90 13.16 16.76
C ALA A 161 22.57 13.10 18.14
N PHE A 162 22.74 14.27 18.76
CA PHE A 162 23.14 14.41 20.15
C PHE A 162 22.10 15.26 20.88
N LEU A 163 21.38 14.66 21.83
CA LEU A 163 20.24 15.27 22.49
C LEU A 163 20.30 15.15 24.01
N GLY A 164 19.81 16.18 24.70
CA GLY A 164 19.98 16.23 26.14
C GLY A 164 19.72 17.58 26.79
N ASP A 165 20.40 17.80 27.90
CA ASP A 165 20.36 19.03 28.69
C ASP A 165 21.61 19.92 28.43
N SER A 166 22.08 20.64 29.45
CA SER A 166 23.34 21.40 29.44
C SER A 166 24.60 20.56 29.20
N TRP A 167 24.56 19.22 29.28
CA TRP A 167 25.68 18.39 28.82
C TRP A 167 25.88 18.39 27.30
N VAL A 168 24.83 18.76 26.56
CA VAL A 168 24.78 18.75 25.10
C VAL A 168 24.96 20.15 24.51
N THR A 169 24.28 21.15 25.08
CA THR A 169 24.40 22.56 24.66
C THR A 169 24.41 23.45 25.89
N ASP A 170 25.51 24.19 26.05
CA ASP A 170 25.66 25.21 27.08
C ASP A 170 25.40 26.61 26.49
N PHE A 171 25.29 27.65 27.32
CA PHE A 171 25.00 29.01 26.85
C PHE A 171 25.87 30.05 27.55
N ARG A 172 26.54 30.88 26.75
CA ARG A 172 27.29 32.04 27.25
C ARG A 172 26.48 33.31 27.06
N GLU A 173 26.45 34.15 28.08
CA GLU A 173 25.89 35.50 27.99
C GLU A 173 26.94 36.45 27.39
N THR A 174 26.55 37.17 26.35
CA THR A 174 27.37 38.21 25.71
C THR A 174 27.33 39.49 26.52
N GLU A 175 28.25 40.43 26.26
CA GLU A 175 28.30 41.74 26.94
C GLU A 175 26.99 42.56 26.75
N GLU A 176 26.22 42.23 25.72
CA GLU A 176 24.92 42.84 25.38
C GLU A 176 23.72 42.11 26.03
N GLY A 177 23.96 41.10 26.87
CA GLY A 177 22.91 40.32 27.57
C GLY A 177 22.25 39.23 26.71
N GLN A 178 22.72 39.01 25.48
CA GLN A 178 22.21 37.94 24.62
C GLN A 178 22.88 36.60 24.95
N ARG A 179 22.09 35.55 25.17
CA ARG A 179 22.60 34.18 25.40
C ARG A 179 22.87 33.48 24.07
N VAL A 180 24.10 33.02 23.87
CA VAL A 180 24.55 32.34 22.64
C VAL A 180 24.89 30.88 22.97
N PRO A 181 24.39 29.90 22.19
CA PRO A 181 24.68 28.49 22.42
C PRO A 181 26.16 28.18 22.17
N GLN A 182 26.75 27.41 23.08
CA GLN A 182 28.07 26.81 22.97
C GLN A 182 27.93 25.29 22.94
N ARG A 183 28.55 24.65 21.95
CA ARG A 183 28.47 23.19 21.73
C ARG A 183 29.84 22.48 21.71
N PRO A 184 30.78 22.78 22.64
CA PRO A 184 32.13 22.18 22.63
C PRO A 184 32.12 20.64 22.68
N ALA A 185 31.21 20.04 23.45
CA ALA A 185 31.06 18.59 23.51
C ALA A 185 30.57 18.00 22.17
N ALA A 186 29.57 18.62 21.54
CA ALA A 186 29.03 18.14 20.27
C ALA A 186 30.03 18.28 19.11
N ASN A 187 30.81 19.37 19.10
CA ASN A 187 31.87 19.57 18.10
C ASN A 187 32.95 18.49 18.23
N ALA A 188 33.46 18.26 19.43
CA ALA A 188 34.45 17.20 19.69
C ALA A 188 33.91 15.79 19.35
N LEU A 189 32.61 15.56 19.62
CA LEU A 189 31.92 14.32 19.27
C LEU A 189 31.91 14.13 17.74
N LYS A 190 31.46 15.14 16.99
CA LYS A 190 31.38 15.11 15.51
C LYS A 190 32.75 14.89 14.87
N ASP A 191 33.76 15.62 15.31
CA ASP A 191 35.10 15.58 14.73
C ASP A 191 35.71 14.20 14.87
N LEU A 192 35.63 13.61 16.08
CA LEU A 192 36.21 12.30 16.33
C LEU A 192 35.42 11.16 15.66
N LEU A 193 34.08 11.23 15.65
CA LEU A 193 33.27 10.27 14.90
C LEU A 193 33.55 10.36 13.40
N SER A 194 33.72 11.57 12.87
CA SER A 194 34.07 11.77 11.46
C SER A 194 35.43 11.17 11.12
N GLN A 195 36.39 11.31 12.03
CA GLN A 195 37.72 10.71 11.89
C GLN A 195 37.69 9.18 11.93
N LYS A 196 36.83 8.58 12.76
CA LYS A 196 36.79 7.12 12.98
C LYS A 196 35.85 6.37 12.03
N LEU A 197 34.73 6.98 11.62
CA LEU A 197 33.62 6.31 10.92
C LEU A 197 33.36 6.84 9.50
N GLY A 198 34.13 7.84 9.04
CA GLY A 198 33.86 8.56 7.80
C GLY A 198 32.92 9.75 8.02
N PRO A 199 32.47 10.47 6.96
CA PRO A 199 31.71 11.72 7.10
C PRO A 199 30.50 11.58 8.04
N VAL A 200 30.34 12.47 9.03
CA VAL A 200 29.20 12.49 9.95
C VAL A 200 28.42 13.80 9.84
N GLU A 201 27.12 13.71 9.62
CA GLU A 201 26.16 14.79 9.83
C GLU A 201 25.66 14.70 11.28
N LEU A 202 25.88 15.72 12.11
CA LEU A 202 25.45 15.72 13.52
C LEU A 202 24.39 16.79 13.77
N VAL A 203 23.21 16.36 14.20
CA VAL A 203 22.12 17.21 14.69
C VAL A 203 22.24 17.35 16.21
N VAL A 204 22.20 18.57 16.75
CA VAL A 204 22.44 18.83 18.19
C VAL A 204 21.25 19.55 18.81
N ALA A 205 20.65 18.97 19.85
CA ALA A 205 19.50 19.53 20.55
C ALA A 205 19.69 19.44 22.07
N GLY A 206 20.23 20.50 22.68
CA GLY A 206 20.48 20.57 24.13
C GLY A 206 19.58 21.61 24.82
N PHE A 207 18.96 21.21 25.92
CA PHE A 207 18.01 22.04 26.66
C PHE A 207 18.38 22.14 28.14
N PRO A 208 19.15 23.16 28.57
CA PRO A 208 19.42 23.41 29.98
C PRO A 208 18.15 23.35 30.84
N GLY A 209 18.12 22.50 31.86
CA GLY A 209 16.94 22.34 32.71
C GLY A 209 15.94 21.27 32.29
N CYS A 210 16.26 20.46 31.29
CA CYS A 210 15.35 19.47 30.75
C CYS A 210 15.32 18.20 31.59
N THR A 211 14.13 17.85 32.08
CA THR A 211 13.89 16.60 32.80
C THR A 211 13.69 15.44 31.83
N SER A 212 13.74 14.20 32.32
CA SER A 212 13.49 13.01 31.49
C SER A 212 12.09 13.02 30.87
N GLN A 213 11.10 13.49 31.63
CA GLN A 213 9.73 13.65 31.17
C GLN A 213 9.58 14.74 30.11
N ARG A 214 10.25 15.89 30.27
CA ARG A 214 10.18 17.01 29.31
C ARG A 214 10.85 16.65 27.99
N LEU A 215 12.00 15.98 28.04
CA LEU A 215 12.67 15.48 26.84
C LEU A 215 11.78 14.51 26.06
N GLY A 216 11.15 13.56 26.76
CA GLY A 216 10.18 12.65 26.17
C GLY A 216 8.97 13.35 25.55
N ARG A 217 8.48 14.44 26.15
CA ARG A 217 7.39 15.25 25.59
C ARG A 217 7.82 16.02 24.36
N LEU A 218 8.99 16.66 24.36
CA LEU A 218 9.53 17.37 23.20
C LEU A 218 9.71 16.41 22.02
N CYS A 219 10.30 15.24 22.24
CA CYS A 219 10.39 14.21 21.20
C CYS A 219 9.00 13.74 20.74
N GLY A 220 7.98 13.78 21.59
CA GLY A 220 6.60 13.50 21.20
C GLY A 220 5.94 14.59 20.35
N LEU A 221 6.44 15.83 20.42
CA LEU A 221 5.90 17.00 19.73
C LEU A 221 6.70 17.42 18.51
N LEU A 222 7.98 17.08 18.43
CA LEU A 222 8.95 17.53 17.42
C LEU A 222 9.81 16.35 16.93
N ARG A 223 10.37 16.45 15.72
CA ARG A 223 11.52 15.61 15.35
C ARG A 223 12.80 16.17 15.98
N ILE A 224 13.87 15.39 16.00
CA ILE A 224 15.12 15.83 16.62
C ILE A 224 15.72 17.04 15.87
N ARG A 225 15.48 17.16 14.56
CA ARG A 225 15.92 18.31 13.73
C ARG A 225 15.21 19.61 14.14
N GLU A 226 13.89 19.58 14.30
CA GLU A 226 13.14 20.73 14.83
C GLU A 226 13.47 21.01 16.30
N MET A 227 13.78 19.99 17.09
CA MET A 227 14.30 20.19 18.45
C MET A 227 15.66 20.91 18.43
N ALA A 228 16.52 20.67 17.45
CA ALA A 228 17.78 21.40 17.30
C ALA A 228 17.51 22.88 16.99
N SER A 229 16.62 23.17 16.04
CA SER A 229 16.17 24.54 15.76
C SER A 229 15.52 25.19 16.99
N PHE A 230 14.75 24.43 17.77
CA PHE A 230 14.11 24.92 18.98
C PHE A 230 15.10 25.21 20.10
N SER A 231 16.14 24.38 20.22
CA SER A 231 17.25 24.57 21.16
C SER A 231 18.02 25.88 20.89
N ASP A 232 18.09 26.33 19.62
CA ASP A 232 18.75 27.58 19.25
C ASP A 232 17.96 28.84 19.63
N VAL A 233 16.63 28.76 19.65
CA VAL A 233 15.74 29.90 19.97
C VAL A 233 15.19 29.88 21.40
N SER A 234 15.16 28.70 22.04
CA SER A 234 14.63 28.50 23.39
C SER A 234 15.65 27.77 24.28
N PRO A 235 16.53 28.51 24.97
CA PRO A 235 17.67 27.94 25.69
C PRO A 235 17.26 27.19 26.97
N SER A 236 15.98 27.19 27.36
CA SER A 236 15.51 26.40 28.50
C SER A 236 14.05 26.02 28.38
N VAL A 237 13.76 24.77 28.72
CA VAL A 237 12.40 24.19 28.72
C VAL A 237 11.85 24.02 30.15
N LYS A 238 12.36 24.80 31.12
CA LYS A 238 11.82 24.84 32.49
C LYS A 238 10.42 25.46 32.57
N VAL A 239 9.94 26.07 31.49
CA VAL A 239 8.66 26.79 31.39
C VAL A 239 7.46 25.87 31.15
N SER A 240 6.24 26.42 31.21
CA SER A 240 4.99 25.69 30.99
C SER A 240 4.85 25.18 29.53
N THR A 241 4.06 24.14 29.30
CA THR A 241 3.78 23.62 27.95
C THR A 241 3.19 24.70 27.03
N THR A 242 2.33 25.58 27.56
CA THR A 242 1.76 26.70 26.80
C THR A 242 2.84 27.67 26.33
N SER A 243 3.86 27.92 27.16
CA SER A 243 5.00 28.76 26.79
C SER A 243 5.86 28.09 25.71
N ILE A 244 6.05 26.77 25.77
CA ILE A 244 6.77 26.01 24.73
C ILE A 244 6.05 26.13 23.39
N CYS A 245 4.73 25.91 23.34
CA CYS A 245 3.97 26.06 22.09
C CYS A 245 4.01 27.49 21.54
N GLY A 246 3.93 28.50 22.41
CA GLY A 246 4.05 29.90 21.99
C GLY A 246 5.42 30.24 21.41
N THR A 247 6.51 29.67 21.95
CA THR A 247 7.85 29.87 21.38
C THR A 247 8.03 29.12 20.05
N LEU A 248 7.43 27.93 19.91
CA LEU A 248 7.44 27.18 18.63
C LEU A 248 6.72 27.96 17.53
N GLU A 249 5.57 28.55 17.84
CA GLU A 249 4.80 29.39 16.92
C GLU A 249 5.56 30.68 16.56
N GLN A 250 6.19 31.34 17.55
CA GLN A 250 6.99 32.55 17.29
C GLN A 250 8.25 32.29 16.45
N ALA A 251 8.81 31.08 16.54
CA ALA A 251 10.02 30.70 15.82
C ALA A 251 9.73 29.99 14.48
N ASP A 252 8.45 29.83 14.11
CA ASP A 252 8.02 29.11 12.91
C ASP A 252 8.59 27.68 12.83
N ILE A 253 8.67 27.00 13.98
CA ILE A 253 9.18 25.64 14.06
C ILE A 253 8.00 24.67 13.98
N PRO A 254 7.90 23.86 12.91
CA PRO A 254 6.74 23.01 12.70
C PRO A 254 6.68 21.90 13.74
N LEU A 255 5.47 21.60 14.19
CA LEU A 255 5.24 20.43 15.04
C LEU A 255 5.47 19.15 14.25
N LEU A 256 5.80 18.05 14.93
CA LEU A 256 5.86 16.71 14.34
C LEU A 256 4.56 16.36 13.60
N SER A 257 3.43 16.98 13.98
CA SER A 257 2.18 16.84 13.26
C SER A 257 2.16 17.48 11.87
N GLU A 258 3.01 18.46 11.64
CA GLU A 258 3.12 19.29 10.44
C GLU A 258 4.30 18.87 9.55
N VAL A 259 5.20 18.03 10.08
CA VAL A 259 6.37 17.55 9.33
C VAL A 259 6.07 16.23 8.61
N LYS A 260 6.19 16.26 7.28
CA LYS A 260 5.87 15.15 6.36
C LYS A 260 7.01 14.15 6.15
N THR A 261 8.24 14.45 6.60
CA THR A 261 9.41 13.59 6.38
C THR A 261 9.85 12.89 7.66
N GLY A 262 10.32 11.64 7.56
CA GLY A 262 10.87 10.88 8.70
C GLY A 262 12.07 11.58 9.34
N GLU A 263 12.60 11.06 10.46
CA GLU A 263 13.72 11.69 11.19
C GLU A 263 15.00 11.81 10.31
N ALA A 264 15.19 10.88 9.36
CA ALA A 264 16.38 10.80 8.50
C ALA A 264 17.70 10.84 9.31
N LEU A 265 17.71 10.08 10.41
CA LEU A 265 18.82 9.91 11.35
C LEU A 265 19.07 8.42 11.55
N ASP A 266 20.35 8.03 11.57
CA ASP A 266 20.78 6.64 11.76
C ASP A 266 20.84 6.28 13.25
N PHE A 267 21.36 7.17 14.10
CA PHE A 267 21.38 6.97 15.55
C PHE A 267 21.33 8.28 16.34
N ALA A 268 20.99 8.18 17.62
CA ALA A 268 20.86 9.28 18.56
C ALA A 268 21.55 8.96 19.90
N VAL A 269 22.41 9.86 20.38
CA VAL A 269 23.03 9.80 21.72
C VAL A 269 22.27 10.72 22.67
N VAL A 270 21.83 10.17 23.80
CA VAL A 270 21.00 10.88 24.79
C VAL A 270 21.74 11.02 26.12
N VAL A 271 21.97 12.25 26.56
CA VAL A 271 22.60 12.57 27.85
C VAL A 271 21.71 13.54 28.63
N ILE A 272 21.38 13.22 29.88
CA ILE A 272 20.59 14.10 30.76
C ILE A 272 21.37 14.41 32.03
N GLY A 273 21.31 15.67 32.45
CA GLY A 273 21.91 16.15 33.69
C GLY A 273 21.14 15.68 34.90
N SER A 274 21.90 15.16 35.84
CA SER A 274 21.39 14.55 37.04
C SER A 274 20.73 15.59 37.96
N ASN A 275 21.29 16.81 38.03
CA ASN A 275 20.79 17.97 38.77
C ASN A 275 19.37 18.40 38.39
N ASP A 276 18.92 18.10 37.18
CA ASP A 276 17.58 18.49 36.71
C ASP A 276 16.50 17.42 36.97
N VAL A 277 16.89 16.17 37.26
CA VAL A 277 15.94 15.04 37.36
C VAL A 277 15.66 14.57 38.80
N TYR A 278 16.27 15.15 39.83
CA TYR A 278 16.08 14.72 41.22
C TYR A 278 14.69 15.00 41.82
N SER A 279 13.86 15.78 41.13
CA SER A 279 12.43 15.91 41.48
C SER A 279 11.59 14.72 41.00
N GLU A 280 12.16 13.83 40.17
CA GLU A 280 11.54 12.62 39.68
C GLU A 280 11.99 11.39 40.51
N THR A 281 11.14 10.37 40.60
CA THR A 281 11.55 9.10 41.22
C THR A 281 12.51 8.33 40.30
N ALA A 282 13.43 7.55 40.87
CA ALA A 282 14.34 6.71 40.07
C ALA A 282 13.61 5.81 39.06
N ALA A 283 12.51 5.18 39.48
CA ALA A 283 11.66 4.37 38.61
C ALA A 283 10.99 5.20 37.50
N GLY A 284 10.56 6.42 37.81
CA GLY A 284 10.02 7.36 36.84
C GLY A 284 11.02 7.75 35.77
N ILE A 285 12.26 8.08 36.17
CA ILE A 285 13.35 8.44 35.25
C ILE A 285 13.67 7.28 34.30
N VAL A 286 13.86 6.08 34.84
CA VAL A 286 14.13 4.87 34.03
C VAL A 286 12.98 4.61 33.05
N SER A 287 11.73 4.66 33.53
CA SER A 287 10.54 4.44 32.70
C SER A 287 10.44 5.47 31.56
N ASN A 288 10.68 6.75 31.85
CA ASN A 288 10.66 7.83 30.86
C ASN A 288 11.75 7.66 29.80
N LEU A 289 12.99 7.36 30.21
CA LEU A 289 14.10 7.12 29.29
C LEU A 289 13.88 5.90 28.40
N MET A 290 13.32 4.81 28.95
CA MET A 290 12.98 3.61 28.16
C MET A 290 11.79 3.85 27.23
N ARG A 291 10.83 4.68 27.62
CA ARG A 291 9.75 5.12 26.73
C ARG A 291 10.29 6.00 25.60
N LEU A 292 11.22 6.90 25.90
CA LEU A 292 11.91 7.72 24.90
C LEU A 292 12.70 6.85 23.91
N ARG A 293 13.46 5.86 24.40
CA ARG A 293 14.15 4.86 23.57
C ARG A 293 13.19 4.17 22.61
N ARG A 294 12.08 3.61 23.11
CA ARG A 294 11.05 2.98 22.27
C ARG A 294 10.43 3.93 21.25
N LEU A 295 10.15 5.17 21.65
CA LEU A 295 9.58 6.19 20.77
C LEU A 295 10.52 6.48 19.59
N LEU A 296 11.79 6.75 19.85
CA LEU A 296 12.75 7.07 18.78
C LEU A 296 13.12 5.83 17.95
N SER A 297 13.22 4.65 18.55
CA SER A 297 13.40 3.40 17.80
C SER A 297 12.22 3.09 16.89
N SER A 298 10.98 3.42 17.27
CA SER A 298 9.82 3.31 16.38
C SER A 298 9.87 4.24 15.16
N ARG A 299 10.76 5.25 15.19
CA ARG A 299 11.06 6.16 14.07
C ARG A 299 12.27 5.75 13.24
N GLY A 300 12.81 4.55 13.50
CA GLY A 300 13.97 4.01 12.78
C GLY A 300 15.33 4.51 13.27
N ILE A 301 15.41 5.11 14.47
CA ILE A 301 16.66 5.62 15.05
C ILE A 301 17.21 4.63 16.09
N GLU A 302 18.48 4.26 15.99
CA GLU A 302 19.16 3.55 17.07
C GLU A 302 19.46 4.51 18.23
N VAL A 303 19.02 4.19 19.45
CA VAL A 303 19.11 5.10 20.60
C VAL A 303 20.15 4.62 21.59
N ILE A 304 21.15 5.46 21.81
CA ILE A 304 22.24 5.27 22.77
C ILE A 304 21.95 6.15 23.99
N LEU A 305 21.47 5.54 25.06
CA LEU A 305 21.25 6.23 26.34
C LEU A 305 22.53 6.23 27.18
N CYS A 306 22.74 7.30 27.94
CA CYS A 306 23.84 7.42 28.90
C CYS A 306 23.35 7.35 30.36
N THR A 307 24.21 6.92 31.28
CA THR A 307 23.97 6.99 32.72
C THR A 307 23.92 8.44 33.23
N LEU A 308 23.50 8.65 34.47
CA LEU A 308 23.57 9.94 35.16
C LEU A 308 24.92 10.09 35.87
N HIS A 309 25.40 11.31 36.05
CA HIS A 309 26.59 11.60 36.86
C HIS A 309 26.29 12.61 37.97
N LEU A 310 26.71 12.34 39.20
CA LEU A 310 26.63 13.30 40.31
C LEU A 310 27.98 13.35 41.04
N ASN A 311 28.51 14.55 41.22
CA ASN A 311 29.79 14.79 41.91
C ASN A 311 29.72 14.36 43.38
N LEU A 312 30.87 13.98 43.95
CA LEU A 312 30.99 13.56 45.35
C LEU A 312 30.58 14.66 46.34
N GLU A 313 30.88 15.92 46.05
CA GLU A 313 30.50 17.05 46.90
C GLU A 313 28.97 17.19 46.99
N ASP A 314 28.28 17.08 45.85
CA ASP A 314 26.83 17.15 45.77
C ASP A 314 26.14 15.91 46.34
N ARG A 315 26.76 14.74 46.23
CA ARG A 315 26.30 13.52 46.91
C ARG A 315 26.30 13.68 48.43
N THR A 316 27.26 14.45 48.95
CA THR A 316 27.35 14.75 50.39
C THR A 316 26.29 15.77 50.80
N LEU A 317 26.05 16.79 49.98
CA LEU A 317 25.05 17.82 50.22
C LEU A 317 23.61 17.30 50.05
N TRP A 318 23.37 16.42 49.08
CA TRP A 318 22.06 15.85 48.73
C TRP A 318 22.10 14.32 48.65
N PRO A 319 22.14 13.62 49.80
CA PRO A 319 22.23 12.15 49.84
C PRO A 319 21.12 11.45 49.04
N HIS A 320 19.90 11.99 49.08
CA HIS A 320 18.76 11.45 48.33
C HIS A 320 18.97 11.51 46.80
N ALA A 321 19.56 12.59 46.29
CA ALA A 321 19.91 12.73 44.88
C ALA A 321 20.98 11.70 44.47
N GLY A 322 21.94 11.45 45.35
CA GLY A 322 22.93 10.38 45.21
C GLY A 322 22.28 9.00 45.12
N GLU A 323 21.34 8.69 46.01
CA GLU A 323 20.59 7.41 46.00
C GLU A 323 19.78 7.21 44.72
N VAL A 324 19.08 8.26 44.25
CA VAL A 324 18.32 8.25 43.00
C VAL A 324 19.25 8.03 41.82
N CYS A 325 20.36 8.77 41.73
CA CYS A 325 21.37 8.62 40.68
C CYS A 325 21.91 7.19 40.64
N ASP A 326 22.28 6.64 41.79
CA ASP A 326 22.80 5.27 41.88
C ASP A 326 21.74 4.24 41.50
N GLN A 327 20.48 4.44 41.89
CA GLN A 327 19.39 3.55 41.52
C GLN A 327 19.09 3.60 40.01
N VAL A 328 19.01 4.78 39.41
CA VAL A 328 18.81 4.95 37.97
C VAL A 328 19.96 4.28 37.21
N ASN A 329 21.21 4.54 37.59
CA ASN A 329 22.36 3.95 36.93
C ASN A 329 22.38 2.42 37.07
N ARG A 330 22.05 1.88 38.25
CA ARG A 330 21.95 0.42 38.45
C ARG A 330 20.89 -0.20 37.56
N GLU A 331 19.73 0.43 37.38
CA GLU A 331 18.67 -0.11 36.52
C GLU A 331 18.99 0.07 35.04
N LEU A 332 19.49 1.25 34.63
CA LEU A 332 19.90 1.49 33.24
C LEU A 332 21.01 0.52 32.83
N LEU A 333 22.05 0.33 33.63
CA LEU A 333 23.18 -0.56 33.28
C LEU A 333 22.80 -2.06 33.16
N LYS A 334 21.59 -2.46 33.57
CA LYS A 334 21.05 -3.80 33.24
C LYS A 334 20.63 -3.89 31.78
N GLU A 335 20.32 -2.77 31.14
CA GLU A 335 19.90 -2.68 29.76
C GLU A 335 21.10 -2.66 28.81
N ASP A 336 20.91 -3.27 27.64
CA ASP A 336 21.93 -3.32 26.61
C ASP A 336 22.11 -1.98 25.91
N GLY A 337 23.36 -1.63 25.64
CA GLY A 337 23.70 -0.44 24.88
C GLY A 337 23.59 0.86 25.68
N ILE A 338 23.72 0.83 27.01
CA ILE A 338 23.90 2.04 27.83
C ILE A 338 25.39 2.44 27.89
N ILE A 339 25.69 3.73 27.77
CA ILE A 339 27.04 4.27 27.98
C ILE A 339 27.16 4.76 29.43
N ASP A 340 28.16 4.24 30.14
CA ASP A 340 28.47 4.67 31.50
C ASP A 340 29.31 5.95 31.52
N ILE A 341 28.66 7.10 31.44
CA ILE A 341 29.34 8.40 31.42
C ILE A 341 29.90 8.80 32.79
N ASP A 342 29.39 8.22 33.88
CA ASP A 342 29.92 8.45 35.22
C ASP A 342 31.41 8.08 35.31
N LYS A 343 31.85 7.05 34.58
CA LYS A 343 33.27 6.69 34.43
C LYS A 343 34.07 7.75 33.67
N ILE A 344 33.47 8.39 32.67
CA ILE A 344 34.11 9.47 31.90
C ILE A 344 34.32 10.67 32.83
N PHE A 345 33.26 11.13 33.49
CA PHE A 345 33.31 12.29 34.38
C PHE A 345 34.28 12.12 35.56
N LYS A 346 34.33 10.94 36.19
CA LYS A 346 35.28 10.64 37.28
C LYS A 346 36.76 10.73 36.88
N THR A 347 37.05 10.72 35.58
CA THR A 347 38.41 10.76 35.04
C THR A 347 38.78 12.12 34.43
N LEU A 348 37.90 13.12 34.55
CA LEU A 348 38.20 14.50 34.17
C LEU A 348 39.03 15.17 35.27
N ALA A 349 40.00 16.00 34.86
CA ALA A 349 40.85 16.72 35.79
C ALA A 349 40.06 17.83 36.53
N PRO A 350 40.41 18.20 37.78
CA PRO A 350 39.69 19.22 38.52
C PRO A 350 39.57 20.56 37.79
N GLU A 351 40.57 20.94 37.00
CA GLU A 351 40.62 22.20 36.24
C GLU A 351 39.63 22.22 35.06
N MET A 352 39.11 21.04 34.69
CA MET A 352 38.08 20.91 33.65
C MET A 352 36.68 21.25 34.17
N TRP A 353 36.50 21.38 35.48
CA TRP A 353 35.25 21.74 36.14
C TRP A 353 35.22 23.23 36.49
N GLU A 354 34.13 23.90 36.14
CA GLU A 354 33.90 25.29 36.56
C GLU A 354 33.27 25.33 37.96
N ASN A 355 32.42 24.34 38.26
CA ASN A 355 31.85 24.05 39.57
C ASN A 355 31.43 22.57 39.63
N THR A 356 30.69 22.16 40.67
CA THR A 356 30.33 20.75 40.86
C THR A 356 29.35 20.19 39.82
N TYR A 357 28.67 21.06 39.06
CA TYR A 357 27.66 20.68 38.06
C TYR A 357 27.97 21.12 36.62
N HIS A 358 28.92 22.06 36.42
CA HIS A 358 29.28 22.61 35.11
C HIS A 358 30.75 22.37 34.76
N LEU A 359 31.00 22.04 33.50
CA LEU A 359 32.34 21.92 32.94
C LEU A 359 32.80 23.25 32.32
N THR A 360 34.10 23.47 32.31
CA THR A 360 34.72 24.47 31.45
C THR A 360 34.56 24.09 29.97
N THR A 361 34.77 25.02 29.04
CA THR A 361 34.80 24.71 27.60
C THR A 361 35.76 23.56 27.26
N GLN A 362 36.93 23.53 27.92
CA GLN A 362 37.90 22.44 27.78
C GLN A 362 37.35 21.11 28.31
N GLY A 363 36.67 21.14 29.46
CA GLY A 363 36.03 19.97 30.04
C GLY A 363 34.95 19.39 29.13
N TYR A 364 34.06 20.23 28.61
CA TYR A 364 33.03 19.79 27.66
C TYR A 364 33.62 19.19 26.38
N HIS A 365 34.68 19.79 25.84
CA HIS A 365 35.38 19.26 24.68
C HIS A 365 35.98 17.86 24.99
N GLU A 366 36.64 17.69 26.13
CA GLU A 366 37.22 16.41 26.53
C GLU A 366 36.15 15.35 26.81
N PHE A 367 35.02 15.73 27.41
CA PHE A 367 33.86 14.86 27.56
C PHE A 367 33.32 14.38 26.21
N GLY A 368 33.06 15.31 25.27
CA GLY A 368 32.58 14.97 23.93
C GLY A 368 33.54 14.06 23.16
N ARG A 369 34.85 14.32 23.27
CA ARG A 369 35.89 13.48 22.68
C ARG A 369 35.86 12.05 23.24
N ARG A 370 35.86 11.87 24.57
CA ARG A 370 35.80 10.54 25.21
C ARG A 370 34.49 9.82 24.93
N LEU A 371 33.38 10.56 24.90
CA LEU A 371 32.08 10.00 24.52
C LEU A 371 32.11 9.48 23.08
N ALA A 372 32.71 10.21 22.14
CA ALA A 372 32.88 9.74 20.76
C ALA A 372 33.79 8.52 20.64
N GLU A 373 34.80 8.35 21.49
CA GLU A 373 35.58 7.11 21.52
C GLU A 373 34.68 5.91 21.83
N VAL A 374 33.88 6.02 22.89
CA VAL A 374 32.98 4.95 23.32
C VAL A 374 31.85 4.71 22.32
N VAL A 375 31.30 5.76 21.70
CA VAL A 375 30.28 5.65 20.65
C VAL A 375 30.88 5.01 19.40
N ALA A 376 32.06 5.45 18.96
CA ALA A 376 32.74 4.87 17.80
C ALA A 376 33.07 3.40 18.00
N GLU A 377 33.46 2.98 19.21
CA GLU A 377 33.70 1.57 19.53
C GLU A 377 32.48 0.67 19.32
N ARG A 378 31.27 1.21 19.32
CA ARG A 378 30.05 0.44 18.98
C ARG A 378 29.97 0.07 17.51
N PHE A 379 30.58 0.89 16.67
CA PHE A 379 30.57 0.74 15.21
C PHE A 379 31.92 0.27 14.66
N CYS A 380 32.99 0.40 15.45
CA CYS A 380 34.35 -0.05 15.15
C CYS A 380 34.62 -1.44 15.74
N PHE A 381 35.32 -2.27 14.98
CA PHE A 381 35.85 -3.54 15.47
C PHE A 381 37.22 -3.30 16.12
N ASN A 382 37.33 -3.44 17.45
CA ASN A 382 38.63 -3.39 18.14
C ASN A 382 38.98 -4.77 18.73
N VAL A 383 40.13 -5.31 18.29
CA VAL A 383 40.48 -6.74 18.40
C VAL A 383 41.53 -7.00 19.47
N SER A 384 41.51 -6.23 20.54
CA SER A 384 42.59 -6.19 21.54
C SER A 384 42.67 -7.43 22.44
N ARG A 385 41.72 -8.38 22.36
CA ARG A 385 41.80 -9.68 23.05
C ARG A 385 42.00 -10.81 22.04
N ALA A 386 43.13 -11.51 22.16
CA ALA A 386 43.38 -12.73 21.42
C ALA A 386 42.45 -13.84 21.95
N PHE A 387 41.38 -14.15 21.22
CA PHE A 387 40.58 -15.34 21.44
C PHE A 387 41.00 -16.41 20.43
N GLN A 388 41.53 -17.54 20.91
CA GLN A 388 41.67 -18.73 20.05
C GLN A 388 40.30 -19.39 19.94
N VAL A 389 39.59 -19.14 18.84
CA VAL A 389 38.31 -19.78 18.56
C VAL A 389 38.49 -20.78 17.42
N LEU A 390 37.95 -21.99 17.63
CA LEU A 390 37.92 -23.02 16.60
C LEU A 390 37.08 -22.52 15.41
N PRO A 391 37.51 -22.75 14.16
CA PRO A 391 36.72 -22.42 12.97
C PRO A 391 35.30 -22.98 12.94
N SER A 392 35.04 -24.07 13.67
CA SER A 392 33.73 -24.69 13.82
C SER A 392 32.73 -23.83 14.63
N ASP A 393 33.23 -22.96 15.50
CA ASP A 393 32.44 -22.21 16.49
C ASP A 393 32.41 -20.71 16.19
N ALA A 394 32.83 -20.30 15.00
CA ALA A 394 32.85 -18.90 14.61
C ALA A 394 32.36 -18.66 13.17
N PHE A 395 31.83 -17.45 12.97
CA PHE A 395 31.50 -16.91 11.66
C PHE A 395 32.07 -15.50 11.50
N VAL A 396 32.32 -15.09 10.26
CA VAL A 396 32.68 -13.71 9.88
C VAL A 396 31.62 -13.22 8.92
N LEU A 397 31.07 -12.05 9.21
CA LEU A 397 30.07 -11.38 8.38
C LEU A 397 30.74 -10.26 7.58
N GLU A 398 30.64 -10.32 6.26
CA GLU A 398 31.10 -9.33 5.31
C GLU A 398 29.90 -8.70 4.59
N ALA A 399 29.92 -7.39 4.34
CA ALA A 399 28.88 -6.69 3.61
C ALA A 399 29.48 -5.61 2.70
N ASP A 400 28.94 -5.49 1.49
CA ASP A 400 29.40 -4.52 0.47
C ASP A 400 28.58 -3.19 0.50
N SER A 401 27.62 -3.06 1.42
CA SER A 401 26.75 -1.88 1.56
C SER A 401 27.38 -0.78 2.44
N GLY A 402 27.23 0.48 2.03
CA GLY A 402 27.61 1.67 2.80
C GLY A 402 26.55 2.14 3.82
N ASP A 403 25.40 1.46 3.94
CA ASP A 403 24.37 1.84 4.91
C ASP A 403 24.74 1.45 6.35
N PHE A 404 24.02 2.04 7.30
CA PHE A 404 24.31 1.90 8.73
C PHE A 404 24.12 0.48 9.27
N VAL A 405 23.05 -0.22 8.86
CA VAL A 405 22.73 -1.54 9.43
C VAL A 405 23.74 -2.58 8.97
N HIS A 406 24.22 -2.49 7.73
CA HIS A 406 25.29 -3.38 7.24
C HIS A 406 26.61 -3.15 7.99
N ARG A 407 26.96 -1.88 8.29
CA ARG A 407 28.10 -1.54 9.15
C ARG A 407 27.94 -2.07 10.58
N LEU A 408 26.74 -1.96 11.16
CA LEU A 408 26.43 -2.49 12.50
C LEU A 408 26.60 -4.00 12.58
N LEU A 409 26.17 -4.74 11.55
CA LEU A 409 26.21 -6.20 11.55
C LEU A 409 27.60 -6.77 11.22
N GLN A 410 28.43 -6.06 10.44
CA GLN A 410 29.74 -6.54 10.01
C GLN A 410 30.67 -6.88 11.18
N GLY A 411 31.29 -8.06 11.17
CA GLY A 411 32.22 -8.50 12.22
C GLY A 411 32.29 -10.01 12.43
N ALA A 412 33.07 -10.43 13.42
CA ALA A 412 33.22 -11.84 13.81
C ALA A 412 32.22 -12.23 14.90
N TYR A 413 31.59 -13.40 14.76
CA TYR A 413 30.60 -13.95 15.68
C TYR A 413 31.10 -15.27 16.24
N VAL A 414 31.02 -15.46 17.55
CA VAL A 414 31.47 -16.67 18.23
C VAL A 414 30.31 -17.35 18.95
N LYS A 415 30.29 -18.67 18.91
CA LYS A 415 29.26 -19.48 19.56
C LYS A 415 29.24 -19.18 21.05
N ALA A 416 28.05 -18.93 21.59
CA ALA A 416 27.85 -18.56 22.99
C ALA A 416 26.91 -19.55 23.69
N ASP A 417 25.64 -19.55 23.34
CA ASP A 417 24.60 -20.35 24.01
C ASP A 417 23.79 -21.17 22.99
N ALA A 418 22.55 -21.52 23.34
CA ALA A 418 21.57 -22.10 22.44
C ALA A 418 20.18 -21.48 22.64
N ASN A 419 19.40 -21.38 21.56
CA ASN A 419 18.00 -20.97 21.55
C ASN A 419 17.20 -21.90 20.61
N HIS A 420 16.00 -22.31 21.02
CA HIS A 420 15.14 -23.27 20.29
C HIS A 420 15.92 -24.47 19.70
N GLY A 421 16.78 -25.08 20.51
CA GLY A 421 17.57 -26.26 20.14
C GLY A 421 18.74 -26.00 19.17
N ARG A 422 19.11 -24.73 18.90
CA ARG A 422 20.23 -24.37 18.02
C ARG A 422 21.23 -23.43 18.66
N PRO A 423 22.51 -23.46 18.25
CA PRO A 423 23.51 -22.55 18.80
C PRO A 423 23.19 -21.08 18.51
N THR A 424 23.45 -20.20 19.47
CA THR A 424 23.51 -18.76 19.27
C THR A 424 24.96 -18.32 19.14
N TYR A 425 25.20 -17.25 18.38
CA TYR A 425 26.51 -16.68 18.17
C TYR A 425 26.49 -15.20 18.53
N ARG A 426 27.43 -14.75 19.35
CA ARG A 426 27.53 -13.36 19.76
C ARG A 426 28.66 -12.69 18.99
N LYS A 427 28.40 -11.48 18.50
CA LYS A 427 29.43 -10.65 17.87
C LYS A 427 30.54 -10.36 18.88
N LEU A 428 31.79 -10.53 18.45
CA LEU A 428 32.97 -10.12 19.20
C LEU A 428 33.08 -8.59 19.17
N GLY A 429 33.21 -7.98 20.35
CA GLY A 429 33.36 -6.54 20.53
C GLY A 429 33.93 -6.21 21.89
N ALA A 430 34.29 -4.94 22.10
CA ALA A 430 34.69 -4.44 23.41
C ALA A 430 33.51 -4.45 24.40
N GLU A 431 33.82 -4.42 25.69
CA GLU A 431 32.81 -4.35 26.75
C GLU A 431 31.99 -3.04 26.62
N GLY A 432 30.66 -3.12 26.50
CA GLY A 432 29.78 -1.96 26.29
C GLY A 432 29.39 -1.68 24.82
N THR A 433 29.84 -2.50 23.87
CA THR A 433 29.39 -2.44 22.46
C THR A 433 27.95 -2.95 22.27
N THR A 434 27.26 -2.49 21.21
CA THR A 434 25.93 -3.00 20.85
C THR A 434 26.02 -4.50 20.64
N ARG A 435 25.33 -5.27 21.49
CA ARG A 435 25.31 -6.73 21.41
C ARG A 435 24.58 -7.11 20.15
N VAL A 436 25.24 -7.83 19.26
CA VAL A 436 24.56 -8.48 18.12
C VAL A 436 24.61 -9.97 18.34
N ILE A 437 23.44 -10.57 18.45
CA ILE A 437 23.26 -12.00 18.58
C ILE A 437 22.72 -12.51 17.25
N LEU A 438 23.40 -13.51 16.70
CA LEU A 438 22.92 -14.36 15.64
C LEU A 438 22.27 -15.59 16.28
N PHE A 439 20.97 -15.76 16.08
CA PHE A 439 20.20 -16.82 16.73
C PHE A 439 19.12 -17.38 15.83
N TYR A 440 18.63 -18.57 16.19
CA TYR A 440 17.45 -19.15 15.59
C TYR A 440 16.24 -18.96 16.49
N TRP A 441 15.08 -18.72 15.89
CA TRP A 441 13.78 -18.72 16.53
C TRP A 441 12.89 -19.72 15.80
N ASP A 442 12.17 -20.56 16.55
CA ASP A 442 11.27 -21.55 15.93
C ASP A 442 9.87 -20.96 15.71
N ALA A 443 8.90 -21.78 15.30
CA ALA A 443 7.56 -21.32 14.99
C ALA A 443 6.62 -21.21 16.21
N SER A 444 7.12 -21.41 17.45
CA SER A 444 6.29 -21.43 18.66
C SER A 444 5.46 -20.17 18.85
N ASP A 445 5.99 -19.04 18.39
CA ASP A 445 5.40 -17.71 18.60
C ASP A 445 4.96 -17.03 17.31
N GLY A 446 4.83 -17.81 16.23
CA GLY A 446 4.40 -17.32 14.92
C GLY A 446 5.32 -17.82 13.80
N ALA A 447 4.74 -18.13 12.63
CA ALA A 447 5.49 -18.60 11.47
C ALA A 447 6.48 -17.55 10.95
N GLU A 448 6.18 -16.27 11.20
CA GLU A 448 6.99 -15.11 10.83
C GLU A 448 8.28 -14.98 11.64
N TRP A 449 8.36 -15.64 12.80
CA TRP A 449 9.57 -15.69 13.63
C TRP A 449 10.47 -16.87 13.25
N ASN A 450 9.96 -17.87 12.54
CA ASN A 450 10.69 -19.10 12.25
C ASN A 450 11.86 -18.87 11.28
N GLY A 451 13.09 -18.82 11.81
CA GLY A 451 14.29 -18.58 11.03
C GLY A 451 15.48 -18.09 11.85
N TRP A 452 16.55 -17.73 11.15
CA TRP A 452 17.74 -17.12 11.74
C TRP A 452 17.65 -15.59 11.73
N TRP A 453 18.07 -14.98 12.82
CA TRP A 453 17.97 -13.56 13.09
C TRP A 453 19.31 -12.99 13.54
N PHE A 454 19.58 -11.75 13.15
CA PHE A 454 20.50 -10.88 13.87
C PHE A 454 19.68 -9.89 14.68
N GLY A 455 19.92 -9.81 15.99
CA GLY A 455 19.18 -8.90 16.86
C GLY A 455 19.95 -8.53 18.13
N PRO A 456 19.48 -7.52 18.86
CA PRO A 456 20.13 -7.06 20.08
C PRO A 456 20.02 -8.07 21.23
N LYS A 457 18.91 -8.81 21.23
CA LYS A 457 18.46 -9.69 22.32
C LYS A 457 17.68 -10.86 21.74
N LEU A 458 17.46 -11.88 22.57
CA LEU A 458 16.56 -13.01 22.28
C LEU A 458 15.15 -12.68 22.81
N ASP A 459 14.48 -11.71 22.21
CA ASP A 459 13.14 -11.26 22.65
C ASP A 459 12.23 -10.81 21.50
N PHE A 460 10.94 -10.62 21.81
CA PHE A 460 9.88 -10.18 20.87
C PHE A 460 9.85 -8.68 20.64
N ASP A 461 10.44 -7.90 21.54
CA ASP A 461 10.27 -6.44 21.58
C ASP A 461 11.09 -5.70 20.51
N HIS A 462 11.96 -6.42 19.80
CA HIS A 462 12.73 -5.89 18.68
C HIS A 462 12.60 -6.79 17.44
N PRO A 463 12.23 -6.24 16.26
CA PRO A 463 11.99 -7.04 15.05
C PRO A 463 13.27 -7.62 14.41
N GLY A 464 14.41 -7.62 15.11
CA GLY A 464 15.75 -7.91 14.54
C GLY A 464 16.28 -6.83 13.58
N TRP A 465 17.57 -6.90 13.26
CA TRP A 465 18.25 -6.07 12.24
C TRP A 465 18.43 -6.81 10.91
N ALA A 466 18.46 -8.14 10.93
CA ALA A 466 18.48 -8.97 9.73
C ALA A 466 17.79 -10.31 9.98
N PHE A 467 17.24 -10.88 8.92
CA PHE A 467 16.50 -12.14 8.97
C PHE A 467 16.85 -13.06 7.80
N HIS A 468 16.78 -14.37 8.05
CA HIS A 468 16.77 -15.39 7.03
C HIS A 468 15.87 -16.55 7.45
N ALA A 469 14.90 -16.92 6.62
CA ALA A 469 13.91 -17.96 6.90
C ALA A 469 14.45 -19.41 6.95
N SER A 470 15.78 -19.60 7.02
CA SER A 470 16.37 -20.93 7.01
C SER A 470 16.07 -21.65 8.32
N THR A 471 15.54 -22.86 8.23
CA THR A 471 15.37 -23.77 9.36
C THR A 471 16.54 -24.77 9.45
N ALA A 472 17.69 -24.46 8.84
CA ALA A 472 18.88 -25.29 8.97
C ALA A 472 19.51 -25.17 10.37
N ALA A 473 20.08 -26.28 10.88
CA ALA A 473 20.73 -26.33 12.20
C ALA A 473 21.90 -25.35 12.39
N GLN A 474 22.38 -24.73 11.30
CA GLN A 474 23.43 -23.72 11.27
C GLN A 474 22.94 -22.49 10.50
N PRO A 475 23.45 -21.30 10.81
CA PRO A 475 23.05 -20.07 10.13
C PRO A 475 23.49 -20.08 8.66
N PRO A 476 22.67 -19.52 7.75
CA PRO A 476 22.93 -19.51 6.32
C PRO A 476 24.05 -18.54 5.93
N SER A 477 24.78 -18.87 4.86
CA SER A 477 25.95 -18.11 4.41
C SER A 477 25.61 -16.86 3.57
N GLU A 478 24.44 -16.81 2.96
CA GLU A 478 23.95 -15.72 2.11
C GLU A 478 22.42 -15.74 2.10
N GLY A 479 21.76 -14.79 1.44
CA GLY A 479 20.29 -14.74 1.38
C GLY A 479 19.62 -13.98 2.55
N TRP A 480 20.40 -13.23 3.33
CA TRP A 480 19.91 -12.43 4.43
C TRP A 480 19.13 -11.21 3.95
N THR A 481 18.01 -10.87 4.59
CA THR A 481 17.29 -9.61 4.37
C THR A 481 17.68 -8.58 5.43
N VAL A 482 18.06 -7.37 5.00
CA VAL A 482 18.47 -6.26 5.87
C VAL A 482 17.77 -4.97 5.39
N PRO A 483 16.81 -4.39 6.15
CA PRO A 483 16.22 -4.88 7.41
C PRO A 483 15.41 -6.17 7.20
N PRO A 484 14.90 -6.81 8.29
CA PRO A 484 14.05 -7.99 8.18
C PRO A 484 12.85 -7.73 7.27
N ARG A 485 12.55 -8.66 6.36
CA ARG A 485 11.51 -8.53 5.31
C ARG A 485 11.82 -7.47 4.23
N GLY A 486 13.03 -6.93 4.21
CA GLY A 486 13.57 -6.10 3.13
C GLY A 486 14.14 -6.93 1.97
N SER A 487 14.86 -6.27 1.06
CA SER A 487 15.55 -6.95 -0.03
C SER A 487 16.69 -7.83 0.49
N VAL A 488 17.01 -8.88 -0.29
CA VAL A 488 18.18 -9.71 0.00
C VAL A 488 19.43 -8.85 -0.12
N SER A 489 20.16 -8.78 0.98
CA SER A 489 21.43 -8.09 1.11
C SER A 489 22.56 -8.90 0.47
N ALA A 490 23.58 -8.20 -0.01
CA ALA A 490 24.86 -8.78 -0.41
C ALA A 490 25.70 -9.31 0.79
N MET A 491 25.14 -9.31 2.00
CA MET A 491 25.78 -9.78 3.21
C MET A 491 26.11 -11.28 3.14
N ARG A 492 27.38 -11.60 3.43
CA ARG A 492 27.90 -12.97 3.40
C ARG A 492 28.44 -13.37 4.77
N LEU A 493 27.90 -14.46 5.30
CA LEU A 493 28.36 -15.11 6.51
C LEU A 493 29.28 -16.29 6.13
N ARG A 494 30.55 -16.23 6.54
CA ARG A 494 31.57 -17.22 6.19
C ARG A 494 32.16 -17.86 7.43
N ARG A 495 32.53 -19.13 7.35
CA ARG A 495 33.40 -19.74 8.37
C ARG A 495 34.85 -19.32 8.10
N PRO A 496 35.61 -18.96 9.13
CA PRO A 496 37.03 -18.62 8.96
C PRO A 496 37.82 -19.87 8.54
N ALA A 497 38.77 -19.73 7.61
CA ALA A 497 39.56 -20.86 7.07
C ALA A 497 40.65 -21.38 8.05
N ALA A 498 40.99 -20.59 9.06
CA ALA A 498 41.94 -20.94 10.12
C ALA A 498 41.41 -20.41 11.47
N SER A 499 41.99 -20.86 12.59
CA SER A 499 41.68 -20.31 13.92
C SER A 499 41.78 -18.78 13.87
N LEU A 500 40.69 -18.07 14.18
CA LEU A 500 40.63 -16.61 14.14
C LEU A 500 41.70 -16.03 15.07
N LYS A 501 42.79 -15.50 14.50
CA LYS A 501 43.74 -14.62 15.17
C LYS A 501 43.57 -13.22 14.60
N ALA A 502 42.60 -12.48 15.10
CA ALA A 502 42.47 -11.02 15.03
C ALA A 502 43.52 -10.24 14.17
N PRO A 503 43.22 -9.84 12.91
CA PRO A 503 43.82 -8.62 12.36
C PRO A 503 42.89 -7.78 11.45
N CYS A 504 43.24 -6.49 11.33
CA CYS A 504 42.56 -5.40 10.62
C CYS A 504 42.15 -5.68 9.16
N LEU A 505 40.99 -5.16 8.74
CA LEU A 505 40.61 -4.98 7.33
C LEU A 505 40.33 -3.49 7.03
N LEU A 506 41.35 -2.79 6.56
CA LEU A 506 41.26 -1.68 5.59
C LEU A 506 42.44 -1.91 4.63
N GLY A 507 42.17 -1.93 3.32
CA GLY A 507 42.95 -2.68 2.32
C GLY A 507 44.27 -2.07 1.82
N THR A 508 44.95 -2.84 0.96
CA THR A 508 45.81 -2.42 -0.18
C THR A 508 46.11 -3.65 -1.09
N PRO A 509 46.55 -3.49 -2.37
CA PRO A 509 46.01 -4.23 -3.53
C PRO A 509 46.81 -5.48 -4.01
N ALA A 510 46.16 -6.24 -4.91
CA ALA A 510 46.52 -7.56 -5.50
C ALA A 510 47.88 -7.59 -6.27
N PRO A 511 48.50 -8.77 -6.57
CA PRO A 511 48.06 -9.60 -7.71
C PRO A 511 48.36 -11.14 -7.72
N VAL A 512 47.61 -11.87 -8.58
CA VAL A 512 48.04 -12.90 -9.59
C VAL A 512 48.22 -14.41 -9.25
N VAL A 513 47.35 -15.24 -9.89
CA VAL A 513 47.56 -16.54 -10.63
C VAL A 513 47.94 -17.79 -9.79
N ALA A 514 47.56 -19.07 -10.03
CA ALA A 514 46.94 -19.89 -11.07
C ALA A 514 46.36 -21.18 -10.38
N ALA A 515 45.20 -21.71 -10.78
CA ALA A 515 44.99 -22.84 -11.70
C ALA A 515 44.81 -24.25 -11.07
N ASN A 516 43.79 -24.95 -11.58
CA ASN A 516 43.61 -26.40 -11.78
C ASN A 516 43.06 -27.29 -10.64
N ALA A 517 41.76 -27.60 -10.74
CA ALA A 517 41.07 -28.89 -11.05
C ALA A 517 41.76 -30.25 -10.75
N PRO A 518 41.09 -31.44 -10.82
CA PRO A 518 39.66 -31.77 -11.00
C PRO A 518 39.14 -33.02 -10.18
N ASN A 519 37.87 -33.41 -10.43
CA ASN A 519 37.32 -34.80 -10.42
C ASN A 519 37.10 -35.52 -9.05
N GLU A 520 36.12 -36.40 -8.82
CA GLU A 520 35.15 -37.10 -9.67
C GLU A 520 34.09 -37.86 -8.81
N THR A 521 32.98 -38.23 -9.46
CA THR A 521 32.15 -39.44 -9.25
C THR A 521 31.13 -39.55 -8.10
N SER A 522 29.85 -39.53 -8.53
CA SER A 522 28.64 -40.06 -7.87
C SER A 522 28.65 -41.60 -7.78
N PRO A 523 27.79 -42.23 -6.93
CA PRO A 523 26.54 -42.79 -7.48
C PRO A 523 25.30 -42.85 -6.55
N LYS A 524 24.14 -42.58 -7.19
CA LYS A 524 22.82 -43.26 -7.18
C LYS A 524 22.03 -43.61 -5.88
N LYS A 525 20.90 -42.88 -5.76
CA LYS A 525 19.47 -43.29 -5.63
C LYS A 525 18.98 -44.25 -4.51
N SER A 526 18.04 -43.74 -3.72
CA SER A 526 16.72 -44.38 -3.50
C SER A 526 15.64 -43.34 -3.12
N GLU A 527 14.50 -43.41 -3.81
CA GLU A 527 13.34 -42.52 -3.75
C GLU A 527 12.49 -42.69 -2.48
N LEU A 528 11.97 -41.60 -1.92
CA LEU A 528 10.59 -41.53 -1.43
C LEU A 528 10.12 -40.06 -1.30
N THR A 529 8.92 -39.85 -1.79
CA THR A 529 8.24 -38.62 -2.20
C THR A 529 7.59 -37.87 -1.05
N THR A 530 7.70 -36.53 -1.05
CA THR A 530 6.56 -35.57 -1.13
C THR A 530 7.13 -34.14 -1.22
N SER A 531 6.60 -33.37 -2.17
CA SER A 531 6.88 -31.96 -2.52
C SER A 531 6.91 -31.03 -1.29
N GLU A 532 7.73 -29.97 -1.21
CA GLU A 532 7.87 -28.85 -2.15
C GLU A 532 9.23 -28.13 -2.02
N ALA A 533 9.85 -27.87 -3.17
CA ALA A 533 10.82 -26.79 -3.38
C ALA A 533 10.66 -26.35 -4.84
N VAL A 534 10.44 -25.05 -5.11
CA VAL A 534 10.92 -24.37 -6.33
C VAL A 534 11.03 -22.86 -6.03
N TRP A 535 12.24 -22.30 -6.02
CA TRP A 535 12.63 -21.14 -6.84
C TRP A 535 14.16 -21.12 -6.97
N LEU A 536 14.65 -21.33 -8.19
CA LEU A 536 15.96 -20.84 -8.66
C LEU A 536 15.82 -20.33 -10.09
N THR A 537 16.47 -19.17 -10.31
CA THR A 537 17.05 -18.64 -11.56
C THR A 537 16.14 -18.32 -12.75
N ASP A 538 15.49 -17.13 -12.73
CA ASP A 538 15.30 -16.22 -13.89
C ASP A 538 14.61 -14.87 -13.56
N GLY A 539 14.63 -14.39 -12.32
CA GLY A 539 14.31 -12.97 -12.04
C GLY A 539 12.87 -12.51 -12.34
N THR A 540 11.93 -13.45 -12.49
CA THR A 540 10.49 -13.18 -12.43
C THR A 540 9.86 -14.22 -11.49
N PRO A 541 9.00 -13.84 -10.53
CA PRO A 541 8.28 -14.84 -9.75
C PRO A 541 7.30 -15.52 -10.69
N LYS A 542 7.65 -16.70 -11.22
CA LYS A 542 6.70 -17.56 -11.95
C LYS A 542 5.73 -18.20 -10.95
N ARG A 543 4.98 -17.43 -10.17
CA ARG A 543 3.82 -17.99 -9.46
C ARG A 543 3.00 -18.81 -10.47
N ARG A 544 2.80 -20.11 -10.25
CA ARG A 544 2.18 -20.98 -11.27
C ARG A 544 0.69 -20.67 -11.30
N ILE A 545 0.29 -19.85 -12.26
CA ILE A 545 -1.11 -19.45 -12.49
C ILE A 545 -1.87 -20.65 -13.08
N TRP A 546 -2.98 -21.04 -12.45
CA TRP A 546 -3.90 -22.03 -13.01
C TRP A 546 -4.57 -21.48 -14.28
N ARG A 547 -4.45 -22.20 -15.38
CA ARG A 547 -5.18 -21.91 -16.63
C ARG A 547 -6.40 -22.83 -16.73
N SER A 548 -7.51 -22.31 -17.27
CA SER A 548 -8.77 -23.04 -17.48
C SER A 548 -8.60 -24.44 -18.12
N ASP A 549 -7.58 -24.56 -18.97
CA ASP A 549 -7.26 -25.72 -19.80
C ASP A 549 -6.77 -26.91 -18.95
N GLU A 550 -6.07 -26.63 -17.85
CA GLU A 550 -5.61 -27.65 -16.89
C GLU A 550 -6.76 -28.16 -15.99
N TYR A 551 -7.75 -27.31 -15.66
CA TYR A 551 -8.90 -27.68 -14.83
C TYR A 551 -9.87 -28.61 -15.58
N TRP A 552 -10.32 -28.22 -16.79
CA TRP A 552 -11.22 -29.05 -17.59
C TRP A 552 -10.51 -30.27 -18.18
N GLY A 553 -9.24 -30.16 -18.54
CA GLY A 553 -8.44 -31.30 -19.00
C GLY A 553 -8.28 -32.39 -17.93
N ASN A 554 -8.15 -32.01 -16.65
CA ASN A 554 -8.07 -32.98 -15.54
C ASN A 554 -9.44 -33.49 -15.07
N LYS A 555 -10.51 -32.68 -15.18
CA LYS A 555 -11.88 -33.11 -14.88
C LYS A 555 -12.43 -34.06 -15.95
N ALA A 556 -12.13 -33.82 -17.23
CA ALA A 556 -12.44 -34.73 -18.34
C ALA A 556 -11.69 -36.06 -18.19
N ARG A 557 -10.38 -36.02 -17.90
CA ARG A 557 -9.58 -37.22 -17.61
C ARG A 557 -10.04 -37.98 -16.36
N ARG A 558 -10.54 -37.29 -15.32
CA ARG A 558 -11.14 -37.94 -14.13
C ARG A 558 -12.56 -38.47 -14.36
N ALA A 559 -13.34 -37.86 -15.25
CA ALA A 559 -14.64 -38.37 -15.66
C ALA A 559 -14.52 -39.63 -16.53
N GLU A 560 -13.46 -39.72 -17.35
CA GLU A 560 -13.09 -40.94 -18.09
C GLU A 560 -12.44 -42.02 -17.20
N ALA A 561 -11.86 -41.63 -16.05
CA ALA A 561 -11.18 -42.53 -15.11
C ALA A 561 -12.05 -43.03 -13.94
N LEU A 562 -13.37 -42.81 -13.96
CA LEU A 562 -14.28 -43.43 -12.99
C LEU A 562 -14.58 -44.89 -13.41
N PRO A 563 -14.18 -45.90 -12.62
CA PRO A 563 -14.60 -47.26 -12.88
C PRO A 563 -16.10 -47.38 -12.65
N ASP A 564 -16.77 -47.95 -13.64
CA ASP A 564 -18.16 -48.39 -13.61
C ASP A 564 -18.42 -49.37 -12.44
N ARG A 565 -18.65 -48.83 -11.23
CA ARG A 565 -19.01 -49.61 -10.04
C ARG A 565 -19.97 -48.87 -9.11
N ARG A 566 -21.07 -48.36 -9.67
CA ARG A 566 -22.37 -48.28 -8.96
C ARG A 566 -23.56 -48.54 -9.90
N LEU A 567 -23.48 -49.58 -10.70
CA LEU A 567 -24.65 -50.18 -11.39
C LEU A 567 -24.56 -51.72 -11.38
N SER A 568 -24.40 -52.32 -10.20
CA SER A 568 -24.59 -53.77 -10.01
C SER A 568 -25.48 -54.06 -8.82
N ARG A 569 -26.60 -53.34 -8.71
CA ARG A 569 -27.80 -53.77 -7.97
C ARG A 569 -29.00 -52.96 -8.47
N LEU A 570 -29.40 -53.21 -9.71
CA LEU A 570 -30.75 -53.06 -10.27
C LEU A 570 -30.74 -53.48 -11.75
N ARG A 571 -30.33 -54.72 -12.02
CA ARG A 571 -30.67 -55.45 -13.26
C ARG A 571 -30.89 -56.93 -12.95
N ARG A 572 -32.10 -57.22 -12.49
CA ARG A 572 -32.83 -58.46 -12.79
C ARG A 572 -34.31 -58.07 -12.74
N ILE A 573 -35.09 -58.62 -13.69
CA ILE A 573 -36.41 -58.17 -14.19
C ILE A 573 -36.20 -57.02 -15.22
N GLY A 574 -36.54 -57.11 -16.51
CA GLY A 574 -37.19 -58.12 -17.34
C GLY A 574 -37.01 -57.72 -18.81
N GLN A 575 -37.37 -58.63 -19.71
CA GLN A 575 -37.10 -58.63 -21.15
C GLN A 575 -37.86 -57.52 -21.94
N GLY A 576 -37.51 -57.32 -23.22
CA GLY A 576 -37.96 -56.25 -24.15
C GLY A 576 -39.46 -56.16 -24.49
N PRO A 577 -39.91 -55.66 -25.68
CA PRO A 577 -39.15 -55.22 -26.88
C PRO A 577 -39.56 -53.84 -27.50
N ARG A 578 -38.65 -53.33 -28.35
CA ARG A 578 -38.80 -52.56 -29.62
C ARG A 578 -40.07 -51.73 -29.90
N ARG A 579 -39.84 -50.47 -30.35
CA ARG A 579 -40.35 -49.77 -31.58
C ARG A 579 -40.22 -48.24 -31.33
N GLY A 580 -39.79 -47.36 -32.22
CA GLY A 580 -39.31 -47.40 -33.60
C GLY A 580 -39.14 -45.96 -34.12
N LEU A 581 -38.40 -45.81 -35.24
CA LEU A 581 -38.45 -44.76 -36.28
C LEU A 581 -38.35 -43.27 -35.85
N GLY A 582 -37.54 -42.39 -36.46
CA GLY A 582 -36.75 -42.38 -37.70
C GLY A 582 -36.10 -40.98 -37.82
N LEU A 583 -34.91 -40.87 -38.45
CA LEU A 583 -34.59 -40.09 -39.66
C LEU A 583 -35.00 -38.58 -39.62
N LYS A 584 -34.23 -37.57 -40.05
CA LYS A 584 -33.17 -37.37 -41.08
C LYS A 584 -32.66 -35.91 -40.89
N ALA A 585 -31.36 -35.60 -41.02
CA ALA A 585 -30.65 -35.04 -42.21
C ALA A 585 -31.09 -33.60 -42.60
N HIS A 586 -30.28 -32.62 -43.05
CA HIS A 586 -29.16 -32.64 -44.00
C HIS A 586 -28.40 -31.28 -44.02
N LEU A 587 -27.19 -31.32 -44.57
CA LEU A 587 -26.33 -30.23 -45.10
C LEU A 587 -27.01 -29.34 -46.16
N ALA A 588 -26.55 -28.08 -46.30
CA ALA A 588 -26.26 -27.42 -47.58
C ALA A 588 -25.48 -26.09 -47.41
N TYR A 589 -24.56 -25.86 -48.35
CA TYR A 589 -23.67 -24.71 -48.57
C TYR A 589 -24.15 -23.98 -49.86
N GLU A 590 -23.63 -22.76 -50.14
CA GLU A 590 -23.69 -22.00 -51.43
C GLU A 590 -24.98 -21.21 -51.76
N GLN A 591 -25.00 -20.04 -52.43
CA GLN A 591 -24.02 -19.18 -53.14
C GLN A 591 -24.72 -17.87 -53.59
N SER A 592 -23.95 -16.77 -53.72
CA SER A 592 -23.91 -15.80 -54.86
C SER A 592 -23.28 -14.47 -54.38
N THR A 593 -22.00 -14.14 -54.60
CA THR A 593 -21.27 -13.67 -55.81
C THR A 593 -21.94 -12.57 -56.62
N ALA A 594 -21.39 -11.34 -56.60
CA ALA A 594 -20.53 -10.81 -57.69
C ALA A 594 -20.18 -9.30 -57.54
N LEU A 595 -18.87 -9.01 -57.61
CA LEU A 595 -18.17 -7.89 -58.27
C LEU A 595 -18.41 -6.45 -57.74
N LEU A 596 -17.38 -5.71 -57.28
CA LEU A 596 -16.33 -5.10 -58.12
C LEU A 596 -15.01 -4.83 -57.35
N ASP A 597 -13.93 -4.91 -58.11
CA ASP A 597 -12.49 -4.79 -57.85
C ASP A 597 -12.03 -3.41 -57.32
N PRO A 598 -11.03 -3.37 -56.41
CA PRO A 598 -10.01 -2.33 -56.51
C PRO A 598 -8.57 -2.85 -56.32
N ARG A 599 -7.96 -3.35 -57.39
CA ARG A 599 -6.51 -3.32 -57.62
C ARG A 599 -6.07 -1.92 -58.06
N SER A 600 -5.85 -1.07 -57.07
CA SER A 600 -4.89 0.04 -57.04
C SER A 600 -5.01 0.53 -55.60
N TRP A 601 -4.07 0.34 -54.69
CA TRP A 601 -2.82 1.07 -54.59
C TRP A 601 -1.91 0.30 -53.62
N VAL A 602 -0.96 -0.47 -54.15
CA VAL A 602 0.19 -0.97 -53.39
C VAL A 602 1.41 -0.72 -54.25
N GLN A 603 2.13 0.35 -53.93
CA GLN A 603 3.58 0.44 -54.16
C GLN A 603 4.14 1.51 -53.23
N GLY A 604 4.91 1.07 -52.24
CA GLY A 604 5.74 1.92 -51.41
C GLY A 604 5.54 1.75 -49.90
N CYS A 605 5.98 0.62 -49.34
CA CYS A 605 6.59 0.54 -48.00
C CYS A 605 7.05 -0.90 -47.70
N GLU A 606 8.10 -1.35 -48.39
CA GLU A 606 8.96 -2.42 -47.90
C GLU A 606 10.17 -1.76 -47.24
N SER A 607 10.18 -1.65 -45.90
CA SER A 607 11.36 -1.71 -45.01
C SER A 607 11.06 -1.08 -43.65
N LEU A 608 10.38 -1.80 -42.75
CA LEU A 608 10.46 -1.54 -41.30
C LEU A 608 10.36 -2.89 -40.55
N GLN A 609 11.36 -3.74 -40.77
CA GLN A 609 11.77 -4.70 -39.75
C GLN A 609 12.77 -3.97 -38.86
N GLU A 610 12.28 -3.47 -37.72
CA GLU A 610 12.99 -3.25 -36.45
C GLU A 610 12.08 -2.40 -35.58
N ALA A 611 11.54 -3.01 -34.51
CA ALA A 611 10.80 -2.29 -33.48
C ALA A 611 11.81 -1.60 -32.54
N PRO A 612 11.83 -0.25 -32.43
CA PRO A 612 12.60 0.41 -31.41
C PRO A 612 11.76 0.56 -30.14
N SER A 613 12.38 0.32 -28.99
CA SER A 613 11.89 0.67 -27.66
C SER A 613 11.51 2.16 -27.58
N PHE A 614 10.21 2.46 -27.58
CA PHE A 614 9.70 3.82 -27.78
C PHE A 614 9.40 4.62 -26.49
N LEU A 615 10.03 4.29 -25.36
CA LEU A 615 9.95 5.10 -24.13
C LEU A 615 11.17 6.00 -23.87
N GLN A 616 12.08 6.16 -24.84
CA GLN A 616 13.29 6.98 -24.63
C GLN A 616 13.62 8.04 -25.69
N GLN A 617 12.77 8.29 -26.69
CA GLN A 617 13.08 9.29 -27.71
C GLN A 617 11.89 10.17 -28.09
N ARG A 618 11.56 11.13 -27.21
CA ARG A 618 11.10 12.48 -27.56
C ARG A 618 11.35 13.41 -26.37
N SER A 619 12.62 13.75 -26.12
CA SER A 619 12.98 14.99 -25.43
C SER A 619 13.53 15.98 -26.46
N GLN A 620 12.64 16.51 -27.30
CA GLN A 620 12.93 17.70 -28.10
C GLN A 620 11.95 18.79 -27.69
N SER A 621 12.40 19.55 -26.69
CA SER A 621 12.13 20.97 -26.44
C SER A 621 10.90 21.60 -27.10
N HIS A 622 9.72 21.29 -26.57
CA HIS A 622 8.65 22.26 -26.36
C HIS A 622 8.23 22.15 -24.89
N PRO A 623 7.96 23.25 -24.18
CA PRO A 623 7.40 23.14 -22.83
C PRO A 623 6.02 22.48 -22.98
N GLU A 624 5.89 21.22 -22.57
CA GLU A 624 4.62 20.50 -22.59
C GLU A 624 3.63 21.28 -21.73
N ASP A 625 2.50 21.65 -22.32
CA ASP A 625 1.38 22.24 -21.59
C ASP A 625 0.79 21.13 -20.69
N PRO A 626 0.87 21.23 -19.35
CA PRO A 626 0.49 20.17 -18.44
C PRO A 626 -1.03 19.93 -18.38
N LEU A 627 -1.83 20.54 -19.26
CA LEU A 627 -3.27 20.40 -19.32
C LEU A 627 -3.79 20.23 -20.76
N ASP A 628 -2.96 19.78 -21.70
CA ASP A 628 -3.40 19.43 -23.05
C ASP A 628 -4.30 18.17 -23.11
N ASP A 629 -4.69 17.77 -24.32
CA ASP A 629 -5.58 16.63 -24.54
C ASP A 629 -4.95 15.30 -24.10
N VAL A 630 -3.65 15.13 -24.39
CA VAL A 630 -2.89 13.93 -24.05
C VAL A 630 -2.74 13.82 -22.53
N HIS A 631 -2.56 14.95 -21.84
CA HIS A 631 -2.57 15.00 -20.39
C HIS A 631 -3.90 14.49 -19.84
N TRP A 632 -5.03 14.96 -20.37
CA TRP A 632 -6.35 14.52 -19.93
C TRP A 632 -6.55 13.00 -20.11
N GLU A 633 -6.18 12.44 -21.27
CA GLU A 633 -6.28 11.00 -21.51
C GLU A 633 -5.41 10.19 -20.54
N ARG A 634 -4.20 10.67 -20.24
CA ARG A 634 -3.32 10.05 -19.24
C ARG A 634 -3.97 10.04 -17.86
N ARG A 635 -4.61 11.15 -17.44
CA ARG A 635 -5.33 11.22 -16.16
C ARG A 635 -6.50 10.22 -16.09
N LEU A 636 -7.21 10.01 -17.18
CA LEU A 636 -8.27 9.00 -17.26
C LEU A 636 -7.71 7.58 -17.09
N VAL A 637 -6.60 7.25 -17.78
CA VAL A 637 -5.94 5.93 -17.62
C VAL A 637 -5.44 5.70 -16.18
N GLU A 638 -4.92 6.77 -15.55
CA GLU A 638 -4.36 6.72 -14.20
C GLU A 638 -5.45 6.58 -13.13
N SER A 639 -6.43 7.49 -13.08
CA SER A 639 -7.39 7.59 -11.96
C SER A 639 -8.83 7.98 -12.34
N GLY A 640 -9.09 8.45 -13.57
CA GLY A 640 -10.43 8.87 -14.00
C GLY A 640 -11.22 7.77 -14.70
N ARG A 641 -12.26 7.23 -14.05
CA ARG A 641 -12.98 6.06 -14.57
C ARG A 641 -14.47 6.23 -14.62
N CYS A 642 -15.02 5.76 -15.75
CA CYS A 642 -16.42 5.50 -16.01
C CYS A 642 -17.22 6.67 -16.58
N SER A 643 -18.39 6.32 -17.16
CA SER A 643 -19.43 7.24 -17.60
C SER A 643 -20.78 6.75 -17.09
N ALA A 644 -21.67 7.66 -16.67
CA ALA A 644 -22.99 7.32 -16.17
C ALA A 644 -24.07 8.28 -16.65
N LEU A 645 -25.31 7.81 -16.73
CA LEU A 645 -26.48 8.59 -17.10
C LEU A 645 -27.69 8.18 -16.27
N VAL A 646 -28.41 9.18 -15.74
CA VAL A 646 -29.75 9.07 -15.19
C VAL A 646 -30.69 9.84 -16.12
N ARG A 647 -31.74 9.20 -16.62
CA ARG A 647 -32.64 9.79 -17.63
C ARG A 647 -34.09 9.62 -17.19
N LEU A 648 -34.80 10.73 -17.01
CA LEU A 648 -36.23 10.76 -16.68
C LEU A 648 -37.07 10.86 -17.96
N ALA A 649 -37.56 9.72 -18.45
CA ALA A 649 -38.26 9.58 -19.73
C ALA A 649 -39.41 10.58 -19.90
N ASP A 650 -39.79 10.86 -21.14
CA ASP A 650 -40.81 11.85 -21.46
C ASP A 650 -42.15 11.53 -20.79
N GLY A 651 -42.85 12.58 -20.34
CA GLY A 651 -44.09 12.42 -19.58
C GLY A 651 -43.91 11.76 -18.20
N ASP A 652 -42.68 11.69 -17.68
CA ASP A 652 -42.34 11.00 -16.44
C ASP A 652 -42.69 9.50 -16.49
N ALA A 653 -42.69 8.92 -17.70
CA ALA A 653 -43.14 7.54 -17.93
C ALA A 653 -42.24 6.50 -17.23
N ASP A 654 -40.93 6.72 -17.23
CA ASP A 654 -39.96 5.84 -16.58
C ASP A 654 -38.68 6.60 -16.17
N LEU A 655 -37.84 5.97 -15.36
CA LEU A 655 -36.52 6.43 -14.99
C LEU A 655 -35.49 5.37 -15.39
N TYR A 656 -34.54 5.75 -16.22
CA TYR A 656 -33.43 4.91 -16.65
C TYR A 656 -32.15 5.32 -15.94
N MET A 657 -31.38 4.34 -15.48
CA MET A 657 -30.02 4.55 -14.97
C MET A 657 -29.06 3.60 -15.66
N GLY A 658 -27.92 4.12 -16.10
CA GLY A 658 -26.92 3.36 -16.81
C GLY A 658 -25.51 3.79 -16.46
N HIS A 659 -24.62 2.82 -16.45
CA HIS A 659 -23.24 2.96 -16.02
C HIS A 659 -22.32 2.13 -16.90
N ALA A 660 -21.27 2.75 -17.44
CA ALA A 660 -20.24 2.13 -18.27
C ALA A 660 -18.89 2.26 -17.59
N THR A 661 -18.32 1.14 -17.13
CA THR A 661 -17.05 1.12 -16.40
C THR A 661 -15.90 1.32 -17.35
N TRP A 662 -14.91 2.13 -16.97
CA TRP A 662 -13.65 2.25 -17.70
C TRP A 662 -12.50 1.67 -16.91
N ASP A 663 -11.75 0.76 -17.51
CA ASP A 663 -10.53 0.20 -16.92
C ASP A 663 -9.62 -0.42 -18.00
N ASP A 664 -8.47 -0.91 -17.56
CA ASP A 664 -7.59 -1.76 -18.36
C ASP A 664 -8.32 -3.07 -18.75
N TYR A 665 -8.21 -3.45 -20.03
CA TYR A 665 -8.90 -4.61 -20.59
C TYR A 665 -8.48 -5.92 -19.92
N SER A 666 -7.31 -5.97 -19.28
CA SER A 666 -6.84 -7.10 -18.46
C SER A 666 -7.75 -7.41 -17.27
N LYS A 667 -8.59 -6.45 -16.85
CA LYS A 667 -9.55 -6.61 -15.76
C LYS A 667 -10.93 -7.07 -16.20
N MET A 668 -11.15 -7.38 -17.48
CA MET A 668 -12.46 -7.80 -18.01
C MET A 668 -12.93 -9.18 -17.54
N MET A 669 -12.34 -9.77 -16.51
CA MET A 669 -12.87 -10.98 -15.89
C MET A 669 -14.01 -10.62 -14.94
N ARG A 670 -15.25 -10.73 -15.41
CA ARG A 670 -16.43 -10.20 -14.71
C ARG A 670 -17.26 -11.29 -14.03
N ILE A 671 -17.86 -10.93 -12.89
CA ILE A 671 -18.92 -11.70 -12.24
C ILE A 671 -20.02 -10.72 -11.82
N PHE A 672 -21.23 -10.91 -12.32
CA PHE A 672 -22.39 -10.19 -11.79
C PHE A 672 -22.96 -10.95 -10.59
N LYS A 673 -23.18 -10.26 -9.47
CA LYS A 673 -23.45 -10.88 -8.16
C LYS A 673 -24.85 -10.55 -7.66
N PHE A 674 -25.51 -11.57 -7.11
CA PHE A 674 -26.77 -11.46 -6.41
C PHE A 674 -26.59 -11.97 -4.98
N TYR A 675 -26.50 -11.06 -4.01
CA TYR A 675 -26.47 -11.41 -2.60
C TYR A 675 -27.87 -11.36 -2.02
N ASN A 676 -28.23 -12.39 -1.26
CA ASN A 676 -29.49 -12.47 -0.51
C ASN A 676 -29.17 -12.94 0.91
N PHE A 677 -28.99 -12.00 1.82
CA PHE A 677 -28.63 -12.27 3.21
C PHE A 677 -29.71 -11.78 4.16
N SER A 678 -30.34 -12.74 4.84
CA SER A 678 -31.25 -12.47 5.96
C SER A 678 -30.44 -12.36 7.25
N LEU A 679 -30.28 -11.13 7.72
CA LEU A 679 -29.46 -10.74 8.87
C LEU A 679 -30.38 -10.12 9.95
N PRO A 680 -31.12 -10.95 10.72
CA PRO A 680 -31.97 -10.46 11.81
C PRO A 680 -31.15 -9.67 12.83
N GLU A 681 -31.80 -8.69 13.47
CA GLU A 681 -31.21 -7.87 14.55
C GLU A 681 -29.98 -7.01 14.14
N ALA A 682 -29.77 -6.85 12.83
CA ALA A 682 -28.69 -6.04 12.27
C ALA A 682 -29.18 -4.77 11.54
N GLU A 683 -30.46 -4.42 11.71
CA GLU A 683 -31.12 -3.25 11.07
C GLU A 683 -30.90 -3.16 9.56
N THR A 684 -30.89 -4.31 8.88
CA THR A 684 -30.60 -4.41 7.44
C THR A 684 -31.81 -3.92 6.61
N ALA A 685 -31.66 -2.80 5.91
CA ALA A 685 -32.62 -2.28 4.96
C ALA A 685 -32.56 -3.03 3.61
N ALA A 686 -31.35 -3.26 3.09
CA ALA A 686 -31.12 -4.02 1.86
C ALA A 686 -30.63 -5.44 2.16
N THR A 687 -31.57 -6.39 2.19
CA THR A 687 -31.26 -7.82 2.36
C THR A 687 -30.87 -8.49 1.04
N LYS A 688 -31.31 -7.94 -0.09
CA LYS A 688 -30.93 -8.38 -1.43
C LYS A 688 -30.22 -7.25 -2.17
N ILE A 689 -29.04 -7.55 -2.70
CA ILE A 689 -28.20 -6.60 -3.45
C ILE A 689 -27.72 -7.29 -4.73
N SER A 690 -27.98 -6.66 -5.87
CA SER A 690 -27.54 -7.03 -7.22
C SER A 690 -26.47 -6.02 -7.67
N PHE A 691 -25.34 -6.46 -8.21
CA PHE A 691 -24.28 -5.55 -8.67
C PHE A 691 -23.28 -6.22 -9.62
N SER A 692 -22.68 -5.42 -10.51
CA SER A 692 -21.55 -5.84 -11.35
C SER A 692 -20.27 -5.89 -10.53
N SER A 693 -19.42 -6.90 -10.75
CA SER A 693 -18.25 -7.16 -9.90
C SER A 693 -17.21 -8.04 -10.62
N TYR A 694 -16.25 -8.53 -9.85
CA TYR A 694 -15.09 -9.32 -10.26
C TYR A 694 -14.92 -10.56 -9.35
N PRO A 695 -14.21 -11.60 -9.80
CA PRO A 695 -13.84 -12.72 -8.94
C PRO A 695 -13.05 -12.26 -7.71
N GLY A 696 -13.44 -12.71 -6.51
CA GLY A 696 -12.71 -12.39 -5.28
C GLY A 696 -13.02 -11.01 -4.68
N VAL A 697 -13.90 -10.24 -5.33
CA VAL A 697 -14.25 -8.87 -4.94
C VAL A 697 -15.67 -8.84 -4.38
N ILE A 698 -15.86 -8.62 -3.08
CA ILE A 698 -17.18 -8.66 -2.42
C ILE A 698 -18.00 -7.37 -2.62
N THR A 699 -17.46 -6.39 -3.36
CA THR A 699 -18.06 -5.11 -3.75
C THR A 699 -18.11 -4.97 -5.27
N SER A 700 -18.64 -3.85 -5.79
CA SER A 700 -18.77 -3.66 -7.24
C SER A 700 -17.45 -3.21 -7.87
N THR A 701 -16.79 -2.22 -7.28
CA THR A 701 -15.60 -1.51 -7.79
C THR A 701 -15.80 -0.77 -9.12
N ASP A 702 -17.00 -0.87 -9.70
CA ASP A 702 -17.37 -0.23 -10.96
C ASP A 702 -17.73 1.26 -10.78
N ASP A 703 -18.68 1.68 -9.92
CA ASP A 703 -19.69 0.93 -9.14
C ASP A 703 -21.12 0.98 -9.75
N PHE A 704 -21.86 -0.12 -9.65
CA PHE A 704 -23.31 -0.19 -9.97
C PHE A 704 -24.03 -1.17 -9.03
N TYR A 705 -24.99 -0.66 -8.25
CA TYR A 705 -25.75 -1.43 -7.25
C TYR A 705 -27.26 -1.24 -7.40
N GLU A 706 -27.98 -2.35 -7.31
CA GLU A 706 -29.43 -2.41 -7.17
C GLU A 706 -29.79 -3.10 -5.86
N MET A 707 -30.70 -2.51 -5.08
CA MET A 707 -31.03 -2.98 -3.74
C MET A 707 -32.54 -3.18 -3.58
N ASN A 708 -32.96 -4.23 -2.86
CA ASN A 708 -34.39 -4.40 -2.56
C ASN A 708 -34.96 -3.39 -1.58
N SER A 709 -34.12 -2.51 -1.02
CA SER A 709 -34.57 -1.29 -0.37
C SER A 709 -35.15 -0.28 -1.36
N GLY A 710 -35.10 -0.55 -2.68
CA GLY A 710 -35.56 0.34 -3.76
C GLY A 710 -34.50 1.33 -4.24
N LEU A 711 -33.31 1.28 -3.65
CA LEU A 711 -32.20 2.15 -4.02
C LEU A 711 -31.41 1.59 -5.20
N VAL A 712 -31.02 2.47 -6.11
CA VAL A 712 -29.97 2.25 -7.11
C VAL A 712 -28.84 3.25 -6.83
N ALA A 713 -27.61 2.76 -6.72
CA ALA A 713 -26.43 3.58 -6.48
C ALA A 713 -25.33 3.26 -7.50
N MET A 714 -24.75 4.29 -8.11
CA MET A 714 -23.64 4.18 -9.05
C MET A 714 -22.71 5.38 -8.91
N GLU A 715 -21.47 5.27 -9.38
CA GLU A 715 -20.49 6.35 -9.29
C GLU A 715 -19.68 6.53 -10.58
N THR A 716 -19.04 7.69 -10.73
CA THR A 716 -17.86 7.80 -11.60
C THR A 716 -16.74 8.45 -10.83
N SER A 717 -15.52 7.94 -10.98
CA SER A 717 -14.37 8.41 -10.20
C SER A 717 -13.99 9.82 -10.64
N LEU A 718 -13.83 10.74 -9.70
CA LEU A 718 -13.42 12.10 -9.97
C LEU A 718 -11.91 12.17 -10.17
N VAL A 719 -11.48 12.86 -11.23
CA VAL A 719 -10.06 13.20 -11.40
C VAL A 719 -9.68 14.30 -10.41
N ILE A 720 -8.47 14.23 -9.86
CA ILE A 720 -7.89 15.31 -9.05
C ILE A 720 -6.74 15.93 -9.85
N LEU A 721 -6.92 17.19 -10.27
CA LEU A 721 -5.93 17.93 -11.05
C LEU A 721 -4.97 18.71 -10.14
N ASP A 722 -5.48 19.25 -9.03
CA ASP A 722 -4.66 19.91 -8.02
C ASP A 722 -4.14 18.89 -6.99
N PRO A 723 -2.84 18.56 -7.00
CA PRO A 723 -2.27 17.58 -6.08
C PRO A 723 -2.32 18.04 -4.62
N ASN A 724 -2.45 19.34 -4.34
CA ASN A 724 -2.52 19.85 -2.96
C ASN A 724 -3.76 19.36 -2.22
N VAL A 725 -4.78 18.86 -2.93
CA VAL A 725 -5.95 18.24 -2.31
C VAL A 725 -5.54 17.01 -1.50
N TRP A 726 -4.53 16.26 -1.93
CA TRP A 726 -4.08 15.05 -1.25
C TRP A 726 -3.51 15.31 0.16
N ASP A 727 -3.05 16.53 0.45
CA ASP A 727 -2.64 16.95 1.81
C ASP A 727 -3.79 16.90 2.83
N LYS A 728 -5.04 16.82 2.35
CA LYS A 728 -6.23 16.67 3.19
C LYS A 728 -6.57 15.22 3.49
N VAL A 729 -5.84 14.26 2.90
CA VAL A 729 -5.90 12.86 3.34
C VAL A 729 -5.25 12.79 4.72
N LEU A 730 -6.04 12.43 5.72
CA LEU A 730 -5.57 12.42 7.10
C LEU A 730 -4.90 11.09 7.43
N ASP A 731 -3.68 11.14 7.95
CA ASP A 731 -2.92 9.94 8.32
C ASP A 731 -3.48 9.20 9.53
N PHE A 732 -3.25 7.88 9.54
CA PHE A 732 -3.34 7.11 10.77
C PHE A 732 -2.21 7.48 11.74
N PRO A 733 -2.48 7.64 13.06
CA PRO A 733 -3.73 7.32 13.77
C PRO A 733 -4.70 8.50 13.94
N ARG A 734 -4.44 9.67 13.34
CA ARG A 734 -5.26 10.89 13.54
C ARG A 734 -6.68 10.71 13.01
N PHE A 735 -6.81 10.06 11.86
CA PHE A 735 -8.10 9.70 11.29
C PHE A 735 -8.25 8.19 11.24
N LYS A 736 -8.96 7.64 12.23
CA LYS A 736 -9.26 6.22 12.27
C LYS A 736 -10.40 5.93 11.29
N SER A 737 -10.07 5.27 10.19
CA SER A 737 -11.02 4.83 9.17
C SER A 737 -10.97 3.31 8.96
N ILE A 738 -11.82 2.84 8.05
CA ILE A 738 -11.77 1.49 7.50
C ILE A 738 -11.64 1.60 5.97
N PRO A 739 -11.27 0.52 5.25
CA PRO A 739 -11.23 0.57 3.80
C PRO A 739 -12.60 0.97 3.23
N ASN A 740 -12.63 1.82 2.19
CA ASN A 740 -13.90 2.40 1.72
C ASN A 740 -14.87 1.34 1.21
N PHE A 741 -14.37 0.26 0.60
CA PHE A 741 -15.23 -0.82 0.12
C PHE A 741 -16.04 -1.47 1.27
N MET A 742 -15.49 -1.52 2.49
CA MET A 742 -16.23 -2.02 3.67
C MET A 742 -17.26 -1.00 4.15
N HIS A 743 -16.89 0.28 4.16
CA HIS A 743 -17.82 1.37 4.49
C HIS A 743 -19.01 1.38 3.53
N LEU A 744 -18.75 1.31 2.22
CA LEU A 744 -19.75 1.27 1.14
C LEU A 744 -20.74 0.12 1.32
N MET A 745 -20.27 -1.10 1.58
CA MET A 745 -21.18 -2.24 1.81
C MET A 745 -22.02 -2.10 3.07
N ALA A 746 -21.47 -1.52 4.13
CA ALA A 746 -22.25 -1.22 5.33
C ALA A 746 -23.33 -0.16 5.04
N VAL A 747 -23.01 0.89 4.29
CA VAL A 747 -23.97 1.93 3.86
C VAL A 747 -25.08 1.33 3.00
N ASN A 748 -24.73 0.55 1.97
CA ASN A 748 -25.70 -0.12 1.09
C ASN A 748 -26.70 -0.98 1.87
N ARG A 749 -26.24 -1.69 2.91
CA ARG A 749 -27.11 -2.54 3.74
C ARG A 749 -28.01 -1.76 4.69
N LEU A 750 -27.63 -0.57 5.13
CA LEU A 750 -28.33 0.20 6.18
C LEU A 750 -29.22 1.31 5.63
N ALA A 751 -28.89 1.87 4.47
CA ALA A 751 -29.57 3.02 3.91
C ALA A 751 -31.03 2.70 3.55
N LYS A 752 -31.94 3.57 3.98
CA LYS A 752 -33.39 3.40 3.76
C LYS A 752 -33.95 4.30 2.65
N SER A 753 -33.22 5.34 2.27
CA SER A 753 -33.59 6.33 1.25
C SER A 753 -32.32 6.97 0.68
N SER A 754 -32.42 7.67 -0.46
CA SER A 754 -31.28 8.38 -1.07
C SER A 754 -30.61 9.40 -0.13
N PRO A 755 -31.35 10.27 0.62
CA PRO A 755 -30.75 11.16 1.60
C PRO A 755 -30.02 10.42 2.73
N ASP A 756 -30.57 9.31 3.23
CA ASP A 756 -29.94 8.50 4.28
C ASP A 756 -28.66 7.85 3.77
N TRP A 757 -28.65 7.39 2.51
CA TRP A 757 -27.46 6.82 1.87
C TRP A 757 -26.31 7.84 1.81
N VAL A 758 -26.54 9.03 1.23
CA VAL A 758 -25.48 10.03 1.05
C VAL A 758 -24.99 10.60 2.38
N GLN A 759 -25.88 10.73 3.37
CA GLN A 759 -25.50 11.15 4.72
C GLN A 759 -24.62 10.11 5.39
N ARG A 760 -24.95 8.82 5.29
CA ARG A 760 -24.15 7.74 5.90
C ARG A 760 -22.79 7.61 5.22
N PHE A 761 -22.76 7.64 3.89
CA PHE A 761 -21.52 7.57 3.12
C PHE A 761 -20.59 8.74 3.45
N SER A 762 -21.14 9.94 3.61
CA SER A 762 -20.34 11.15 3.88
C SER A 762 -19.81 11.23 5.31
N ARG A 763 -20.24 10.39 6.26
CA ARG A 763 -19.73 10.39 7.64
C ARG A 763 -18.27 9.98 7.73
N THR A 764 -17.79 9.23 6.75
CA THR A 764 -16.41 8.74 6.72
C THR A 764 -15.78 9.12 5.39
N ASN A 765 -15.35 10.37 5.27
CA ASN A 765 -14.48 10.79 4.18
C ASN A 765 -13.04 10.38 4.51
N THR A 766 -12.61 9.25 3.95
CA THR A 766 -11.24 8.74 4.07
C THR A 766 -10.22 9.49 3.22
N GLY A 767 -10.70 10.43 2.40
CA GLY A 767 -9.92 11.12 1.38
C GLY A 767 -9.42 10.22 0.26
N THR A 768 -9.97 9.02 0.14
CA THR A 768 -9.66 8.09 -0.94
C THR A 768 -10.99 7.66 -1.57
N PHE A 769 -10.94 7.04 -2.76
CA PHE A 769 -12.15 6.80 -3.56
C PHE A 769 -12.91 8.09 -3.95
N ALA A 770 -12.17 9.08 -4.45
CA ALA A 770 -12.76 10.33 -4.90
C ALA A 770 -13.72 10.09 -6.08
N ALA A 771 -15.01 10.40 -5.90
CA ALA A 771 -16.07 9.98 -6.82
C ALA A 771 -17.30 10.87 -6.73
N GLN A 772 -18.08 10.91 -7.82
CA GLN A 772 -19.43 11.44 -7.83
C GLN A 772 -20.41 10.26 -7.77
N TRP A 773 -21.09 10.11 -6.63
CA TRP A 773 -22.11 9.09 -6.41
C TRP A 773 -23.50 9.63 -6.75
N MET A 774 -24.28 8.82 -7.46
CA MET A 774 -25.65 9.09 -7.86
C MET A 774 -26.56 8.03 -7.23
N VAL A 775 -27.52 8.46 -6.41
CA VAL A 775 -28.41 7.57 -5.66
C VAL A 775 -29.86 7.91 -5.92
N ALA A 776 -30.63 6.96 -6.43
CA ALA A 776 -32.05 7.11 -6.72
C ALA A 776 -32.90 6.12 -5.90
N ASP A 777 -33.99 6.61 -5.32
CA ASP A 777 -34.97 5.80 -4.59
C ASP A 777 -36.21 5.56 -5.46
N TYR A 778 -36.24 4.41 -6.13
CA TYR A 778 -37.34 4.04 -7.01
C TYR A 778 -38.64 3.72 -6.29
N ASN A 779 -38.66 3.57 -4.96
CA ASN A 779 -39.93 3.42 -4.23
C ASN A 779 -40.77 4.69 -4.32
N GLN A 780 -40.11 5.84 -4.47
CA GLN A 780 -40.77 7.14 -4.58
C GLN A 780 -41.19 7.46 -6.02
N PHE A 781 -40.73 6.67 -7.00
CA PHE A 781 -41.04 6.90 -8.40
C PHE A 781 -42.46 6.42 -8.76
N GLU A 782 -43.27 7.28 -9.36
CA GLU A 782 -44.59 6.98 -9.88
C GLU A 782 -44.68 7.37 -11.36
N SER A 783 -44.92 6.39 -12.24
CA SER A 783 -44.99 6.62 -13.68
C SER A 783 -46.10 7.61 -14.01
N GLY A 784 -45.79 8.60 -14.85
CA GLY A 784 -46.70 9.67 -15.25
C GLY A 784 -46.88 10.78 -14.20
N LYS A 785 -46.16 10.74 -13.08
CA LYS A 785 -46.18 11.78 -12.05
C LYS A 785 -44.82 12.49 -11.96
N PRO A 786 -44.82 13.80 -11.64
CA PRO A 786 -43.58 14.52 -11.38
C PRO A 786 -42.74 13.82 -10.31
N LEU A 787 -41.44 13.66 -10.58
CA LEU A 787 -40.46 13.10 -9.66
C LEU A 787 -40.50 13.86 -8.31
N PRO A 788 -40.69 13.23 -7.14
CA PRO A 788 -40.74 13.95 -5.87
C PRO A 788 -39.34 14.45 -5.43
N ASP A 789 -39.31 15.48 -4.58
CA ASP A 789 -38.09 15.89 -3.87
C ASP A 789 -37.62 14.76 -2.94
N GLY A 790 -36.32 14.63 -2.75
CA GLY A 790 -35.71 13.60 -1.93
C GLY A 790 -35.47 12.27 -2.66
N MET A 791 -35.88 12.14 -3.92
CA MET A 791 -35.77 10.90 -4.68
C MET A 791 -34.35 10.67 -5.24
N PHE A 792 -33.74 11.71 -5.81
CA PHE A 792 -32.44 11.62 -6.48
C PHE A 792 -31.40 12.52 -5.79
N TRP A 793 -30.37 11.92 -5.22
CA TRP A 793 -29.28 12.62 -4.56
C TRP A 793 -27.96 12.36 -5.25
N VAL A 794 -27.11 13.39 -5.25
CA VAL A 794 -25.74 13.31 -5.72
C VAL A 794 -24.81 13.68 -4.57
N VAL A 795 -23.72 12.94 -4.40
CA VAL A 795 -22.62 13.32 -3.51
C VAL A 795 -21.29 13.24 -4.24
N GLU A 796 -20.52 14.32 -4.16
CA GLU A 796 -19.13 14.35 -4.59
C GLU A 796 -18.23 14.29 -3.37
N MET A 797 -17.31 13.33 -3.38
CA MET A 797 -16.31 13.17 -2.34
C MET A 797 -14.91 13.32 -2.95
N ILE A 798 -14.11 14.19 -2.35
CA ILE A 798 -12.67 14.33 -2.59
C ILE A 798 -11.97 14.43 -1.22
N PRO A 799 -10.63 14.35 -1.11
CA PRO A 799 -9.95 14.55 0.16
C PRO A 799 -10.41 15.79 0.94
N GLY A 800 -10.92 15.55 2.15
CA GLY A 800 -11.37 16.57 3.09
C GLY A 800 -12.70 17.26 2.74
N VAL A 801 -13.36 16.92 1.64
CA VAL A 801 -14.65 17.52 1.24
C VAL A 801 -15.64 16.46 0.76
N SER A 802 -16.85 16.53 1.30
CA SER A 802 -18.02 15.80 0.81
C SER A 802 -19.14 16.80 0.58
N GLU A 803 -19.55 17.00 -0.67
CA GLU A 803 -20.66 17.86 -1.05
C GLU A 803 -21.82 16.99 -1.53
N MET A 804 -22.97 17.08 -0.86
CA MET A 804 -24.15 16.30 -1.18
C MET A 804 -25.36 17.21 -1.38
N GLN A 805 -26.15 16.94 -2.40
CA GLN A 805 -27.34 17.72 -2.72
C GLN A 805 -28.47 16.86 -3.29
N ASP A 806 -29.70 17.25 -3.00
CA ASP A 806 -30.89 16.73 -3.67
C ASP A 806 -30.97 17.31 -5.09
N MET A 807 -30.84 16.44 -6.08
CA MET A 807 -30.85 16.79 -7.50
C MET A 807 -32.18 16.41 -8.18
N SER A 808 -33.22 16.11 -7.40
CA SER A 808 -34.55 15.78 -7.90
C SER A 808 -35.14 16.91 -8.75
N ALA A 809 -35.02 18.16 -8.29
CA ALA A 809 -35.47 19.34 -9.03
C ALA A 809 -34.71 19.53 -10.35
N PHE A 810 -33.38 19.34 -10.32
CA PHE A 810 -32.54 19.42 -11.51
C PHE A 810 -32.97 18.37 -12.54
N LEU A 811 -33.21 17.12 -12.11
CA LEU A 811 -33.62 16.03 -12.99
C LEU A 811 -35.02 16.25 -13.58
N ARG A 812 -35.95 16.87 -12.85
CA ARG A 812 -37.26 17.27 -13.40
C ARG A 812 -37.14 18.30 -14.51
N GLU A 813 -36.27 19.30 -14.31
CA GLU A 813 -36.08 20.42 -15.24
C GLU A 813 -35.28 20.01 -16.48
N HIS A 814 -34.11 19.38 -16.28
CA HIS A 814 -33.16 19.05 -17.34
C HIS A 814 -33.44 17.69 -17.98
N ARG A 815 -34.28 16.86 -17.35
CA ARG A 815 -34.69 15.52 -17.80
C ARG A 815 -33.58 14.45 -17.82
N TYR A 816 -32.34 14.80 -17.48
CA TYR A 816 -31.24 13.87 -17.28
C TYR A 816 -30.18 14.41 -16.30
N TRP A 817 -29.35 13.51 -15.80
CA TRP A 817 -28.09 13.78 -15.08
C TRP A 817 -27.00 12.91 -15.69
N ALA A 818 -25.85 13.49 -16.03
CA ALA A 818 -24.73 12.77 -16.63
C ALA A 818 -23.47 12.88 -15.76
N SER A 819 -22.65 11.83 -15.76
CA SER A 819 -21.42 11.75 -14.97
C SER A 819 -20.28 11.20 -15.81
N PHE A 820 -19.10 11.83 -15.75
CA PHE A 820 -17.98 11.61 -16.67
C PHE A 820 -16.65 12.13 -16.10
N ASN A 821 -16.37 11.80 -14.85
CA ASN A 821 -15.09 12.05 -14.15
C ASN A 821 -14.74 13.51 -13.83
N ARG A 822 -15.69 14.42 -14.02
CA ARG A 822 -15.52 15.85 -13.72
C ARG A 822 -16.51 16.24 -12.63
N PRO A 823 -16.07 17.00 -11.62
CA PRO A 823 -16.95 17.44 -10.55
C PRO A 823 -17.97 18.45 -11.08
N PHE A 824 -19.16 18.43 -10.50
CA PHE A 824 -20.28 19.32 -10.77
C PHE A 824 -20.34 20.44 -9.73
N PHE A 825 -20.20 20.13 -8.44
CA PHE A 825 -20.41 21.12 -7.39
C PHE A 825 -19.26 22.12 -7.33
N GLY A 826 -19.59 23.40 -7.22
CA GLY A 826 -18.63 24.50 -7.40
C GLY A 826 -17.41 24.42 -6.48
N LYS A 827 -17.59 24.08 -5.21
CA LYS A 827 -16.46 23.97 -4.27
C LYS A 827 -15.61 22.72 -4.53
N THR A 828 -16.20 21.62 -4.95
CA THR A 828 -15.46 20.42 -5.36
C THR A 828 -14.67 20.69 -6.65
N ARG A 829 -15.25 21.40 -7.63
CA ARG A 829 -14.56 21.88 -8.84
C ARG A 829 -13.41 22.82 -8.55
N GLU A 830 -13.59 23.75 -7.61
CA GLU A 830 -12.56 24.69 -7.18
C GLU A 830 -11.35 23.94 -6.61
N LEU A 831 -11.61 23.07 -5.61
CA LEU A 831 -10.56 22.41 -4.86
C LEU A 831 -9.83 21.36 -5.68
N SER A 832 -10.52 20.59 -6.52
CA SER A 832 -9.91 19.58 -7.39
C SER A 832 -9.08 20.16 -8.54
N GLY A 833 -9.07 21.49 -8.73
CA GLY A 833 -8.33 22.19 -9.78
C GLY A 833 -9.08 22.39 -11.09
N PHE A 834 -10.29 21.87 -11.24
CA PHE A 834 -11.08 21.97 -12.47
C PHE A 834 -11.50 23.40 -12.81
N SER A 835 -11.85 24.23 -11.82
CA SER A 835 -12.18 25.64 -12.05
C SER A 835 -11.01 26.41 -12.70
N ALA A 836 -9.78 26.12 -12.27
CA ALA A 836 -8.59 26.75 -12.83
C ALA A 836 -8.27 26.21 -14.23
N ALA A 837 -8.34 24.90 -14.42
CA ALA A 837 -8.09 24.25 -15.71
C ALA A 837 -9.11 24.66 -16.79
N GLU A 838 -10.38 24.83 -16.45
CA GLU A 838 -11.40 25.33 -17.38
C GLU A 838 -11.12 26.79 -17.81
N ARG A 839 -10.67 27.64 -16.89
CA ARG A 839 -10.31 29.04 -17.21
C ARG A 839 -9.12 29.12 -18.18
N SER A 840 -8.18 28.19 -18.11
CA SER A 840 -6.96 28.19 -18.93
C SER A 840 -7.06 27.39 -20.23
N HIS A 841 -7.77 26.24 -20.22
CA HIS A 841 -7.80 25.26 -21.32
C HIS A 841 -9.22 24.99 -21.85
N GLY A 842 -10.22 25.72 -21.34
CA GLY A 842 -11.56 25.76 -21.90
C GLY A 842 -12.36 24.47 -21.72
N SER A 843 -13.11 24.11 -22.77
CA SER A 843 -14.22 23.16 -22.69
C SER A 843 -13.80 21.74 -22.31
N LEU A 844 -12.55 21.35 -22.54
CA LEU A 844 -12.04 20.03 -22.14
C LEU A 844 -12.16 19.80 -20.62
N TYR A 845 -11.99 20.83 -19.78
CA TYR A 845 -12.12 20.71 -18.32
C TYR A 845 -13.48 21.21 -17.80
N SER A 846 -14.32 21.73 -18.69
CA SER A 846 -15.68 22.13 -18.36
C SER A 846 -16.54 20.92 -17.97
N TYR A 847 -17.45 21.11 -17.01
CA TYR A 847 -18.48 20.11 -16.76
C TYR A 847 -19.42 19.97 -17.97
N GLU A 848 -19.84 21.07 -18.57
CA GLU A 848 -20.86 21.06 -19.64
C GLU A 848 -20.27 21.00 -21.05
N GLY A 849 -19.03 21.48 -21.22
CA GLY A 849 -18.41 21.66 -22.52
C GLY A 849 -17.57 20.49 -23.03
N ASN A 850 -17.26 19.50 -22.19
CA ASN A 850 -16.37 18.41 -22.57
C ASN A 850 -17.03 17.42 -23.54
N PRO A 851 -16.26 16.59 -24.27
CA PRO A 851 -16.80 15.68 -25.29
C PRO A 851 -17.92 14.74 -24.80
N ARG A 852 -17.79 14.17 -23.61
CA ARG A 852 -18.82 13.27 -23.04
C ARG A 852 -20.06 14.03 -22.62
N ALA A 853 -19.92 15.21 -22.02
CA ALA A 853 -21.05 16.08 -21.71
C ALA A 853 -21.82 16.47 -22.98
N TYR A 854 -21.09 16.79 -24.06
CA TYR A 854 -21.71 17.06 -25.36
C TYR A 854 -22.46 15.83 -25.88
N ALA A 855 -21.84 14.64 -25.89
CA ALA A 855 -22.46 13.41 -26.37
C ALA A 855 -23.74 13.08 -25.59
N PHE A 856 -23.71 13.18 -24.26
CA PHE A 856 -24.90 13.00 -23.42
C PHE A 856 -25.97 14.03 -23.70
N ARG A 857 -25.63 15.32 -23.78
CA ARG A 857 -26.60 16.39 -24.06
C ARG A 857 -27.32 16.18 -25.39
N MET A 858 -26.60 15.72 -26.41
CA MET A 858 -27.18 15.47 -27.73
C MET A 858 -28.05 14.22 -27.77
N ALA A 859 -27.68 13.16 -27.04
CA ALA A 859 -28.39 11.88 -27.07
C ALA A 859 -29.55 11.80 -26.07
N ALA A 860 -29.43 12.43 -24.89
CA ALA A 860 -30.37 12.28 -23.79
C ALA A 860 -31.85 12.48 -24.17
N PRO A 861 -32.23 13.51 -24.97
CA PRO A 861 -33.64 13.70 -25.34
C PRO A 861 -34.27 12.52 -26.09
N ALA A 862 -33.48 11.72 -26.81
CA ALA A 862 -33.98 10.59 -27.58
C ALA A 862 -34.18 9.31 -26.74
N ILE A 863 -33.64 9.26 -25.53
CA ILE A 863 -33.66 8.06 -24.70
C ILE A 863 -35.00 7.98 -23.96
N ASN A 864 -35.86 7.06 -24.41
CA ASN A 864 -37.16 6.81 -23.82
C ASN A 864 -37.46 5.31 -23.58
N ALA A 865 -36.59 4.40 -24.02
CA ALA A 865 -36.64 2.98 -23.69
C ALA A 865 -35.24 2.40 -23.39
N LEU A 866 -35.22 1.14 -22.93
CA LEU A 866 -33.99 0.40 -22.62
C LEU A 866 -33.04 0.26 -23.82
N PRO A 867 -33.49 0.04 -25.08
CA PRO A 867 -32.58 -0.05 -26.22
C PRO A 867 -31.78 1.22 -26.44
N GLU A 868 -32.39 2.40 -26.37
CA GLU A 868 -31.67 3.66 -26.51
C GLU A 868 -30.70 3.89 -25.35
N MET A 869 -31.07 3.43 -24.13
CA MET A 869 -30.18 3.47 -22.98
C MET A 869 -28.95 2.56 -23.16
N ARG A 870 -29.14 1.35 -23.70
CA ARG A 870 -28.06 0.42 -24.05
C ARG A 870 -27.14 1.02 -25.11
N ASP A 871 -27.73 1.64 -26.13
CA ASP A 871 -27.01 2.23 -27.24
C ASP A 871 -26.11 3.38 -26.78
N ILE A 872 -26.62 4.28 -25.92
CA ILE A 872 -25.81 5.40 -25.43
C ILE A 872 -24.68 4.95 -24.50
N MET A 873 -24.92 3.96 -23.63
CA MET A 873 -23.92 3.50 -22.66
C MET A 873 -22.77 2.73 -23.32
N THR A 874 -22.98 2.23 -24.53
CA THR A 874 -21.94 1.59 -25.33
C THR A 874 -21.44 2.48 -26.47
N GLN A 875 -21.81 3.77 -26.48
CA GLN A 875 -21.48 4.65 -27.60
C GLN A 875 -19.99 4.96 -27.68
N ASN A 876 -19.42 4.63 -28.84
CA ASN A 876 -18.17 5.20 -29.32
C ASN A 876 -18.36 5.66 -30.77
N ALA A 877 -18.44 6.98 -30.99
CA ALA A 877 -18.76 7.54 -32.31
C ALA A 877 -17.54 7.96 -33.14
N PHE A 878 -16.31 7.72 -32.66
CA PHE A 878 -15.08 8.05 -33.39
C PHE A 878 -15.07 7.40 -34.80
N PRO A 879 -14.57 8.08 -35.86
CA PRO A 879 -14.02 9.44 -35.89
C PRO A 879 -15.07 10.51 -36.23
N TYR A 880 -16.33 10.35 -35.81
CA TYR A 880 -17.42 11.31 -36.06
C TYR A 880 -17.95 11.98 -34.77
N GLY A 881 -17.19 11.90 -33.67
CA GLY A 881 -17.57 12.48 -32.37
C GLY A 881 -17.29 13.99 -32.27
N SER A 882 -17.65 14.57 -31.12
CA SER A 882 -17.35 15.98 -30.80
C SER A 882 -15.86 16.21 -30.59
N PRO A 883 -15.30 17.35 -31.03
CA PRO A 883 -13.92 17.73 -30.72
C PRO A 883 -13.64 17.88 -29.20
N PRO A 884 -12.46 17.50 -28.70
CA PRO A 884 -11.45 16.64 -29.36
C PRO A 884 -12.04 15.26 -29.67
N ASN A 885 -11.91 14.86 -30.93
CA ASN A 885 -12.56 13.67 -31.46
C ASN A 885 -11.53 12.53 -31.50
N ASP A 886 -11.28 11.97 -30.32
CA ASP A 886 -10.48 10.77 -30.08
C ASP A 886 -11.42 9.64 -29.61
N PRO A 887 -11.14 8.35 -29.92
CA PRO A 887 -11.88 7.25 -29.32
C PRO A 887 -11.79 7.20 -27.79
N GLY A 888 -10.81 7.85 -27.15
CA GLY A 888 -10.68 8.04 -25.71
C GLY A 888 -11.69 9.04 -25.10
N HIS A 889 -12.26 9.94 -25.91
CA HIS A 889 -13.20 10.98 -25.46
C HIS A 889 -14.69 10.61 -25.55
N GLN A 890 -15.00 9.42 -26.03
CA GLN A 890 -16.39 8.96 -26.20
C GLN A 890 -16.96 8.39 -24.88
N ILE A 891 -18.27 8.11 -24.81
CA ILE A 891 -18.93 7.60 -23.58
C ILE A 891 -18.40 6.22 -23.17
N SER A 892 -18.16 5.33 -24.15
CA SER A 892 -17.47 4.06 -23.97
C SER A 892 -16.14 4.13 -24.70
N ALA A 893 -15.08 4.56 -24.01
CA ALA A 893 -13.78 4.82 -24.63
C ALA A 893 -13.16 3.57 -25.27
N ARG A 894 -12.41 3.78 -26.35
CA ARG A 894 -11.64 2.76 -27.10
C ARG A 894 -10.20 3.23 -27.30
N MET A 895 -9.42 3.35 -26.22
CA MET A 895 -8.05 3.87 -26.30
C MET A 895 -7.13 2.94 -27.10
N ASP A 896 -7.52 1.68 -27.31
CA ASP A 896 -6.83 0.74 -28.20
C ASP A 896 -6.90 1.16 -29.67
N LEU A 897 -7.82 2.07 -30.01
CA LEU A 897 -7.96 2.69 -31.33
C LEU A 897 -7.36 4.10 -31.39
N SER A 898 -6.84 4.64 -30.28
CA SER A 898 -6.29 6.00 -30.24
C SER A 898 -5.01 6.07 -31.08
N PRO A 899 -4.88 7.06 -31.98
CA PRO A 899 -3.65 7.27 -32.74
C PRO A 899 -2.51 7.85 -31.88
N VAL A 900 -2.82 8.38 -30.69
CA VAL A 900 -1.86 9.04 -29.80
C VAL A 900 -1.49 8.15 -28.62
N LEU A 901 -2.48 7.58 -27.94
CA LEU A 901 -2.29 6.76 -26.75
C LEU A 901 -2.89 5.36 -26.93
N MET A 902 -2.27 4.58 -27.82
CA MET A 902 -2.72 3.22 -28.18
C MET A 902 -2.47 2.22 -27.04
N LEU A 903 -3.45 2.05 -26.16
CA LEU A 903 -3.40 1.14 -25.00
C LEU A 903 -4.73 0.38 -24.86
N PRO A 904 -4.75 -0.89 -24.41
CA PRO A 904 -5.97 -1.66 -24.22
C PRO A 904 -6.71 -1.23 -22.95
N ASN A 905 -7.33 -0.05 -23.02
CA ASN A 905 -8.02 0.64 -21.94
C ASN A 905 -9.26 1.36 -22.47
N GLY A 906 -10.26 1.59 -21.62
CA GLY A 906 -11.47 2.32 -21.94
C GLY A 906 -12.69 1.62 -21.39
N GLY A 907 -13.84 1.76 -22.05
CA GLY A 907 -15.08 1.10 -21.65
C GLY A 907 -14.93 -0.43 -21.65
N ILE A 908 -15.24 -1.09 -20.53
CA ILE A 908 -15.14 -2.55 -20.37
C ILE A 908 -16.49 -3.23 -20.10
N ASP A 909 -17.55 -2.45 -19.94
CA ASP A 909 -18.93 -2.92 -19.85
C ASP A 909 -19.92 -1.78 -20.09
N ALA A 910 -21.20 -2.13 -20.06
CA ALA A 910 -22.28 -1.24 -19.68
C ALA A 910 -23.36 -2.01 -18.90
N LYS A 911 -23.99 -1.36 -17.92
CA LYS A 911 -25.13 -1.86 -17.15
C LYS A 911 -26.26 -0.84 -17.25
N VAL A 912 -27.49 -1.29 -17.45
CA VAL A 912 -28.69 -0.43 -17.47
C VAL A 912 -29.83 -1.04 -16.67
N VAL A 913 -30.60 -0.18 -16.01
CA VAL A 913 -31.79 -0.53 -15.23
C VAL A 913 -32.87 0.52 -15.42
N ASN A 914 -34.12 0.10 -15.31
CA ASN A 914 -35.27 0.98 -15.17
C ASN A 914 -36.15 0.54 -14.00
N ARG A 915 -37.28 1.23 -13.80
CA ARG A 915 -38.22 0.90 -12.72
C ARG A 915 -38.68 -0.56 -12.77
N CYS A 916 -39.02 -1.04 -13.96
CA CYS A 916 -39.57 -2.38 -14.16
C CYS A 916 -38.56 -3.48 -13.83
N LEU A 917 -37.33 -3.33 -14.33
CA LEU A 917 -36.22 -4.26 -14.06
C LEU A 917 -35.86 -4.28 -12.57
N LEU A 918 -35.77 -3.11 -11.92
CA LEU A 918 -35.44 -3.01 -10.49
C LEU A 918 -36.46 -3.71 -9.58
N LYS A 919 -37.76 -3.69 -9.91
CA LYS A 919 -38.80 -4.43 -9.15
C LYS A 919 -38.48 -5.92 -9.00
N LYS A 920 -37.71 -6.48 -9.93
CA LYS A 920 -37.24 -7.87 -9.89
C LYS A 920 -35.76 -8.00 -9.53
N LEU A 921 -35.05 -6.90 -9.22
CA LEU A 921 -33.59 -6.82 -9.10
C LEU A 921 -32.91 -7.43 -10.33
N GLN A 922 -33.26 -6.90 -11.50
CA GLN A 922 -32.68 -7.30 -12.77
C GLN A 922 -32.03 -6.09 -13.43
N ALA A 923 -31.02 -6.34 -14.24
CA ALA A 923 -30.39 -5.34 -15.08
C ALA A 923 -30.08 -5.94 -16.45
N GLN A 924 -29.91 -5.09 -17.46
CA GLN A 924 -29.29 -5.52 -18.72
C GLN A 924 -27.83 -5.11 -18.68
N ALA A 925 -26.93 -6.01 -19.04
CA ALA A 925 -25.51 -5.71 -19.08
C ALA A 925 -24.80 -6.33 -20.28
N ILE A 926 -23.72 -5.69 -20.70
CA ILE A 926 -22.78 -6.17 -21.72
C ILE A 926 -21.38 -6.12 -21.13
N SER A 927 -20.53 -7.07 -21.51
CA SER A 927 -19.13 -7.10 -21.08
C SER A 927 -18.21 -6.98 -22.29
N GLY A 928 -17.19 -6.13 -22.19
CA GLY A 928 -16.19 -5.89 -23.21
C GLY A 928 -16.25 -4.48 -23.80
N PRO A 929 -15.25 -4.12 -24.63
CA PRO A 929 -15.20 -2.82 -25.27
C PRO A 929 -16.31 -2.64 -26.30
N SER A 930 -16.70 -1.38 -26.50
CA SER A 930 -17.70 -1.04 -27.51
C SER A 930 -17.26 -1.50 -28.90
N HIS A 931 -18.14 -2.23 -29.58
CA HIS A 931 -17.98 -2.70 -30.96
C HIS A 931 -19.20 -2.31 -31.80
N GLN A 932 -19.91 -1.24 -31.42
CA GLN A 932 -21.07 -0.76 -32.17
C GLN A 932 -20.72 -0.29 -33.59
N ARG A 933 -19.58 0.42 -33.71
CA ARG A 933 -19.06 1.00 -34.97
C ARG A 933 -17.64 0.58 -35.29
N HIS A 934 -17.04 -0.19 -34.40
CA HIS A 934 -15.64 -0.57 -34.43
C HIS A 934 -15.53 -2.08 -34.47
N GLU A 935 -14.43 -2.58 -35.02
CA GLU A 935 -14.12 -4.00 -34.90
C GLU A 935 -14.07 -4.42 -33.42
N PRO A 936 -14.62 -5.60 -33.08
CA PRO A 936 -14.49 -6.18 -31.76
C PRO A 936 -13.03 -6.30 -31.34
N PHE A 937 -12.75 -5.97 -30.08
CA PHE A 937 -11.39 -6.06 -29.54
C PHE A 937 -10.90 -7.51 -29.51
N ARG A 938 -9.60 -7.69 -29.83
CA ARG A 938 -8.91 -9.00 -29.81
C ARG A 938 -7.58 -8.92 -29.09
N TRP A 939 -7.27 -9.93 -28.28
CA TRP A 939 -5.94 -10.10 -27.67
C TRP A 939 -4.91 -10.65 -28.67
N LYS A 940 -5.35 -11.47 -29.62
CA LYS A 940 -4.54 -12.18 -30.62
C LYS A 940 -5.16 -12.08 -32.01
N ALA A 941 -4.29 -11.96 -33.01
CA ALA A 941 -4.66 -12.04 -34.42
C ALA A 941 -5.16 -13.45 -34.79
N GLU A 942 -5.71 -13.58 -36.01
CA GLU A 942 -6.27 -14.86 -36.49
C GLU A 942 -5.21 -15.97 -36.62
N ASP A 943 -3.96 -15.60 -36.89
CA ASP A 943 -2.81 -16.51 -36.96
C ASP A 943 -2.25 -16.90 -35.58
N GLY A 944 -2.83 -16.36 -34.50
CA GLY A 944 -2.42 -16.61 -33.12
C GLY A 944 -1.37 -15.65 -32.56
N THR A 945 -0.92 -14.66 -33.35
CA THR A 945 0.05 -13.65 -32.90
C THR A 945 -0.54 -12.78 -31.79
N GLU A 946 0.18 -12.60 -30.69
CA GLU A 946 -0.21 -11.70 -29.58
C GLU A 946 -0.19 -10.24 -30.03
N LEU A 947 -1.34 -9.56 -29.96
CA LEU A 947 -1.46 -8.14 -30.28
C LEU A 947 -1.03 -7.25 -29.10
N TRP A 948 -1.20 -7.74 -27.87
CA TRP A 948 -0.92 -6.99 -26.64
C TRP A 948 -0.06 -7.79 -25.65
N PRO A 949 1.15 -8.22 -26.02
CA PRO A 949 1.96 -9.15 -25.22
C PRO A 949 2.37 -8.62 -23.83
N GLN A 950 2.37 -7.29 -23.65
CA GLN A 950 2.72 -6.66 -22.37
C GLN A 950 1.58 -6.75 -21.33
N TYR A 951 0.34 -6.86 -21.80
CA TYR A 951 -0.87 -6.80 -20.97
C TYR A 951 -1.33 -8.20 -20.55
N PRO A 952 -1.51 -8.45 -19.24
CA PRO A 952 -1.91 -9.76 -18.75
C PRO A 952 -3.38 -10.06 -19.04
N HIS A 953 -3.67 -11.18 -19.69
CA HIS A 953 -5.04 -11.53 -20.07
C HIS A 953 -5.34 -13.01 -19.83
N ALA A 954 -4.83 -13.55 -18.71
CA ALA A 954 -5.10 -14.93 -18.31
C ALA A 954 -6.60 -15.14 -18.09
N GLY A 955 -7.14 -16.24 -18.64
CA GLY A 955 -8.55 -16.61 -18.51
C GLY A 955 -9.54 -15.73 -19.30
N LEU A 956 -9.06 -14.72 -20.02
CA LEU A 956 -9.90 -13.85 -20.83
C LEU A 956 -10.17 -14.46 -22.22
N PRO A 957 -11.40 -14.31 -22.77
CA PRO A 957 -11.68 -14.58 -24.17
C PRO A 957 -10.75 -13.81 -25.11
N ASN A 958 -10.33 -14.42 -26.21
CA ASN A 958 -9.54 -13.73 -27.23
C ASN A 958 -10.35 -12.58 -27.88
N LEU A 959 -11.54 -12.91 -28.39
CA LEU A 959 -12.45 -12.01 -29.09
C LEU A 959 -13.56 -11.51 -28.15
N TRP A 960 -13.73 -10.20 -28.07
CA TRP A 960 -14.75 -9.54 -27.24
C TRP A 960 -15.91 -9.02 -28.09
N ASN A 961 -16.79 -9.95 -28.48
CA ASN A 961 -17.96 -9.68 -29.32
C ASN A 961 -19.26 -10.15 -28.63
N PHE A 962 -19.43 -9.78 -27.36
CA PHE A 962 -20.59 -10.16 -26.56
C PHE A 962 -21.74 -9.17 -26.77
N GLY A 963 -22.98 -9.66 -26.78
CA GLY A 963 -24.17 -8.81 -26.74
C GLY A 963 -24.62 -8.49 -25.31
N PHE A 964 -25.62 -7.62 -25.19
CA PHE A 964 -26.34 -7.41 -23.94
C PHE A 964 -27.04 -8.70 -23.49
N VAL A 965 -27.00 -8.97 -22.20
CA VAL A 965 -27.71 -10.07 -21.54
C VAL A 965 -28.61 -9.54 -20.45
N GLN A 966 -29.75 -10.21 -20.26
CA GLN A 966 -30.64 -9.96 -19.13
C GLN A 966 -30.08 -10.69 -17.90
N LEU A 967 -29.75 -9.94 -16.86
CA LEU A 967 -29.25 -10.46 -15.59
C LEU A 967 -30.43 -10.66 -14.65
N ALA A 968 -30.60 -11.90 -14.19
CA ALA A 968 -31.64 -12.28 -13.25
C ALA A 968 -31.08 -13.26 -12.22
N GLN A 969 -31.60 -13.20 -11.00
CA GLN A 969 -31.25 -14.16 -9.96
C GLN A 969 -31.65 -15.58 -10.42
N PHE A 970 -30.79 -16.57 -10.14
CA PHE A 970 -31.09 -17.97 -10.46
C PHE A 970 -32.45 -18.40 -9.90
N GLY A 971 -33.30 -18.94 -10.77
CA GLY A 971 -34.67 -19.36 -10.42
C GLY A 971 -35.74 -18.26 -10.54
N GLN A 972 -35.38 -17.00 -10.82
CA GLN A 972 -36.34 -15.98 -11.23
C GLN A 972 -36.54 -15.98 -12.74
N MET A 973 -37.76 -15.69 -13.17
CA MET A 973 -38.07 -15.51 -14.59
C MET A 973 -37.48 -14.17 -15.05
N ALA A 974 -36.54 -14.23 -16.00
CA ALA A 974 -36.00 -13.05 -16.66
C ALA A 974 -37.12 -12.29 -17.38
N ILE A 975 -37.09 -10.96 -17.32
CA ILE A 975 -37.92 -10.13 -18.20
C ILE A 975 -37.33 -10.26 -19.60
N THR A 976 -38.07 -10.89 -20.51
CA THR A 976 -37.61 -11.17 -21.89
C THR A 976 -38.29 -10.29 -22.93
N ASP A 977 -39.43 -9.69 -22.56
CA ASP A 977 -40.15 -8.73 -23.39
C ASP A 977 -40.10 -7.38 -22.68
N GLU A 978 -39.50 -6.39 -23.33
CA GLU A 978 -39.42 -5.04 -22.79
C GLU A 978 -40.78 -4.37 -22.70
N SER A 979 -41.83 -4.88 -23.36
CA SER A 979 -43.22 -4.39 -23.19
C SER A 979 -43.93 -4.87 -21.92
N ASP A 980 -43.31 -5.82 -21.18
CA ASP A 980 -43.68 -6.08 -19.78
C ASP A 980 -43.26 -4.92 -18.86
N CYS A 981 -42.46 -4.00 -19.41
CA CYS A 981 -42.05 -2.71 -18.89
C CYS A 981 -42.60 -1.58 -19.79
#